data_AF-A0A097QRX3-F1
#
_entry.id   AF-A0A097QRX3-F1
#
_cell.length_a   1.000
_cell.length_b   1.000
_cell.length_c   1.000
_cell.angle_alpha   90.00
_cell.angle_beta   90.00
_cell.angle_gamma   90.00
#
_symmetry.space_group_name_H-M   'P 1'
#
loop_
_entity.id
_entity.type
_entity.pdbx_description
1 polymer ?
#
loop_
_entity_poly.entity_id
_entity_poly.type
_entity_poly.pdbx_seq_one_letter_code
_entity_poly.pdbx_strand_id
1 'polypeptide(L)'
;MAWNEWIAKHPKTVLAVWVVLIVILAPLAGRISELTDYSTEQMVSHNIESIRVQDIMSEEFTGAQNEDMTYLLITNISVNDENARKAYYAFKDRVEGRYATNVTSYYDALDMLWDMDYELTLNITRMTANITGVLYTTVKGVNDGYGMVLSQTLLLKNTTEMVRGSLVETAGAYLALKANMTALYTQLNSTATLLRAADGAYLQICAQNPNMTTQEKVLALQNALESQVPENQKAIVPVIAQTVVSSDPYCKGTLLSNDELLRNTTVELVYGMVADTGLELPKEVLFQLYDSKGNEAVIDALTKSILKGQIAQMMENLAPNPEAVAEALVEEVAKDPQGIISGERLEDATVSVVLAMVPQKTDETESLVRALYEGADPKELAKELFLKGIGEQSGEQEMPEEFKETMEALIEQVIENYPLSEEEIESLVKKTVLSTISSYAKDNPYGVELKFNETLLAEIAFRFKDNPSAITREDVKPLAEELWPVVKENAGTYLSMLKSEDNTTVLITFIPLGEPGPDTDPYLYYAQNATKVKEIALEEFGKYFPDAFGALGGTPVQSHEMTAYGRSDNQKTSQASIIGALVVLFILMGGALLATLLPFTGVATSALTALGIAYLLTKGGILNIGSWAQMLTITTALGLGIDYSTYYVHRFKEYIAEGYEHEKAVAEALKRAKDAVLASAFTDIIAFASFVLAWEFPIFQQMGMVIPLAVIAVLLASLTFIPAITALIGDKAIFWWPRHIKHIETLDVHERSRIAEWVVNHAKVVLLIGLLIAVPATYTFFTFEGTHDMSLFLPEGSETLTFMQLSQEKLGAAITSPNYVIIDLGHSIRDDDLKVIEEITAHITTMEGVKAVYSPTRPYGEPVSNLTLSAVKALGGDRFISSKGDKVMIQIDPVYKPTDDRAKELVKALRSYIAELEKEGKIKEGLVGGGAALSMDLTDRINDIFWHRIIPVALVLMFLSLIPTLKGLPAVVSTMMTIFLGVMTSIWVSTWLFGRVFDQEIMWFLPLMVFVVLMGVGIDYNSFYLVKARDEFERRSPKDALVVAAGTMDTLVIGLAVVLASTYGALMLSSTWGTREIGFALAAGVLLTATMAVYFIGPAFMSLFGEKAWWPLFKNQGEAKKE
;
A
#
# COMPACT_ATOMS: atom_id res chain seq x y z
N MET A 1 -63.27 43.11 15.36
CA MET A 1 -62.98 43.25 13.92
C MET A 1 -62.35 41.95 13.48
N ALA A 2 -62.93 41.27 12.49
CA ALA A 2 -62.33 40.04 11.99
C ALA A 2 -61.01 40.35 11.26
N TRP A 3 -60.05 39.42 11.25
CA TRP A 3 -58.71 39.63 10.68
C TRP A 3 -58.74 40.14 9.22
N ASN A 4 -59.69 39.66 8.43
CA ASN A 4 -59.92 40.09 7.05
C ASN A 4 -60.38 41.55 6.93
N GLU A 5 -61.27 42.00 7.81
CA GLU A 5 -61.70 43.40 7.87
C GLU A 5 -60.56 44.32 8.33
N TRP A 6 -59.70 43.81 9.23
CA TRP A 6 -58.57 44.57 9.73
C TRP A 6 -57.54 44.86 8.62
N ILE A 7 -57.21 43.85 7.81
CA ILE A 7 -56.31 44.03 6.65
C ILE A 7 -56.89 45.02 5.65
N ALA A 8 -58.19 44.88 5.33
CA ALA A 8 -58.87 45.78 4.40
C ALA A 8 -58.82 47.25 4.85
N LYS A 9 -58.89 47.51 6.16
CA LYS A 9 -58.86 48.86 6.75
C LYS A 9 -57.47 49.42 7.01
N HIS A 10 -56.45 48.58 7.16
CA HIS A 10 -55.08 49.01 7.49
C HIS A 10 -54.02 48.59 6.45
N PRO A 11 -54.26 48.74 5.13
CA PRO A 11 -53.36 48.23 4.11
C PRO A 11 -51.96 48.87 4.17
N LYS A 12 -51.88 50.17 4.49
CA LYS A 12 -50.59 50.88 4.61
C LYS A 12 -49.70 50.33 5.73
N THR A 13 -50.29 49.93 6.85
CA THR A 13 -49.55 49.36 7.98
C THR A 13 -49.02 47.98 7.63
N VAL A 14 -49.83 47.14 6.99
CA VAL A 14 -49.42 45.80 6.53
C VAL A 14 -48.27 45.91 5.53
N LEU A 15 -48.37 46.81 4.55
CA LEU A 15 -47.30 47.02 3.57
C LEU A 15 -46.02 47.56 4.20
N ALA A 16 -46.11 48.46 5.19
CA ALA A 16 -44.94 48.97 5.89
C ALA A 16 -44.16 47.85 6.60
N VAL A 17 -44.85 46.90 7.25
CA VAL A 17 -44.22 45.73 7.89
C VAL A 17 -43.49 44.87 6.87
N TRP A 18 -44.12 44.55 5.74
CA TRP A 18 -43.49 43.76 4.68
C TRP A 18 -42.29 44.48 4.06
N VAL A 19 -42.40 45.79 3.79
CA VAL A 19 -41.28 46.58 3.26
C VAL A 19 -40.09 46.56 4.21
N VAL A 20 -40.31 46.70 5.53
CA VAL A 20 -39.23 46.60 6.53
C VAL A 20 -38.60 45.21 6.51
N LEU A 21 -39.41 44.14 6.49
CA LEU A 21 -38.91 42.76 6.40
C LEU A 21 -38.05 42.54 5.15
N ILE A 22 -38.49 43.01 3.99
CA ILE A 22 -37.78 42.85 2.71
C ILE A 22 -36.48 43.65 2.72
N VAL A 23 -36.48 44.89 3.21
CA VAL A 23 -35.25 45.71 3.30
C VAL A 23 -34.18 45.02 4.16
N ILE A 24 -34.59 44.30 5.19
CA ILE A 24 -33.68 43.53 6.06
C ILE A 24 -33.24 42.22 5.40
N LEU A 25 -34.17 41.45 4.82
CA LEU A 25 -33.93 40.07 4.39
C LEU A 25 -33.47 39.92 2.94
N ALA A 26 -33.84 40.84 2.03
CA ALA A 26 -33.45 40.75 0.62
C ALA A 26 -31.93 40.78 0.39
N PRO A 27 -31.13 41.63 1.07
CA PRO A 27 -29.67 41.59 0.94
C PRO A 27 -29.07 40.26 1.42
N LEU A 28 -29.70 39.61 2.40
CA LEU A 28 -29.27 38.31 2.92
C LEU A 28 -29.63 37.18 1.96
N ALA A 29 -30.85 37.21 1.41
CA ALA A 29 -31.30 36.28 0.38
C ALA A 29 -30.41 36.31 -0.86
N GLY A 30 -29.95 37.49 -1.29
CA GLY A 30 -29.02 37.63 -2.42
C GLY A 30 -27.64 36.98 -2.21
N ARG A 31 -27.29 36.65 -0.96
CA ARG A 31 -26.03 35.99 -0.58
C ARG A 31 -26.20 34.52 -0.26
N ILE A 32 -27.40 33.95 -0.43
CA ILE A 32 -27.65 32.54 -0.09
C ILE A 32 -26.78 31.57 -0.88
N SER A 33 -26.45 31.92 -2.13
CA SER A 33 -25.57 31.13 -2.99
C SER A 33 -24.14 31.01 -2.47
N GLU A 34 -23.72 31.90 -1.56
CA GLU A 34 -22.40 31.85 -0.91
C GLU A 34 -22.31 30.73 0.14
N LEU A 35 -23.46 30.33 0.72
CA LEU A 35 -23.56 29.29 1.75
C LEU A 35 -24.22 28.00 1.22
N THR A 36 -24.50 27.97 -0.09
CA THR A 36 -25.14 26.81 -0.72
C THR A 36 -24.09 25.76 -1.01
N ASP A 37 -24.34 24.54 -0.55
CA ASP A 37 -23.47 23.40 -0.82
C ASP A 37 -23.90 22.72 -2.14
N TYR A 38 -22.93 22.54 -3.03
CA TYR A 38 -23.09 22.00 -4.38
C TYR A 38 -22.52 20.57 -4.52
N SER A 39 -22.06 19.95 -3.43
CA SER A 39 -21.44 18.62 -3.43
C SER A 39 -22.45 17.49 -3.71
N THR A 40 -21.97 16.39 -4.29
CA THR A 40 -22.75 15.15 -4.43
C THR A 40 -22.89 14.38 -3.12
N GLU A 41 -22.07 14.68 -2.10
CA GLU A 41 -22.13 14.01 -0.79
C GLU A 41 -23.52 14.13 -0.14
N GLN A 42 -24.25 15.19 -0.47
CA GLN A 42 -25.63 15.38 -0.01
C GLN A 42 -26.60 14.27 -0.44
N MET A 43 -26.28 13.56 -1.52
CA MET A 43 -27.10 12.47 -2.06
C MET A 43 -26.84 11.13 -1.37
N VAL A 44 -25.84 11.07 -0.49
CA VAL A 44 -25.38 9.85 0.15
C VAL A 44 -25.81 9.84 1.62
N SER A 45 -26.06 8.66 2.17
CA SER A 45 -26.33 8.49 3.60
C SER A 45 -25.07 8.20 4.39
N HIS A 46 -24.90 8.81 5.56
CA HIS A 46 -23.78 8.53 6.47
C HIS A 46 -23.93 7.20 7.25
N ASN A 47 -25.09 6.53 7.19
CA ASN A 47 -25.39 5.34 7.99
C ASN A 47 -25.53 4.08 7.12
N ILE A 48 -24.67 3.90 6.12
CA ILE A 48 -24.62 2.70 5.29
C ILE A 48 -23.22 2.09 5.30
N GLU A 49 -23.16 0.76 5.14
CA GLU A 49 -21.94 -0.03 5.26
C GLU A 49 -20.88 0.43 4.24
N SER A 50 -21.29 0.67 2.99
CA SER A 50 -20.38 1.13 1.93
C SER A 50 -19.69 2.46 2.24
N ILE A 51 -20.36 3.36 2.99
CA ILE A 51 -19.80 4.66 3.39
C ILE A 51 -18.89 4.52 4.60
N ARG A 52 -19.22 3.65 5.56
CA ARG A 52 -18.28 3.30 6.64
C ARG A 52 -16.98 2.72 6.07
N VAL A 53 -17.04 1.92 5.00
CA VAL A 53 -15.83 1.42 4.31
C VAL A 53 -15.02 2.57 3.72
N GLN A 54 -15.68 3.52 3.04
CA GLN A 54 -15.03 4.70 2.48
C GLN A 54 -14.37 5.57 3.56
N ASP A 55 -15.05 5.80 4.68
CA ASP A 55 -14.53 6.56 5.84
C ASP A 55 -13.33 5.85 6.47
N ILE A 56 -13.40 4.53 6.67
CA ILE A 56 -12.26 3.75 7.21
C ILE A 56 -11.07 3.79 6.24
N MET A 57 -11.32 3.71 4.94
CA MET A 57 -10.27 3.83 3.92
C MET A 57 -9.57 5.20 3.97
N SER A 58 -10.33 6.29 4.06
CA SER A 58 -9.74 7.64 4.12
C SER A 58 -9.01 7.90 5.43
N GLU A 59 -9.53 7.42 6.57
CA GLU A 59 -8.95 7.65 7.89
C GLU A 59 -7.75 6.74 8.22
N GLU A 60 -7.82 5.46 7.86
CA GLU A 60 -6.86 4.45 8.32
C GLU A 60 -5.87 3.97 7.25
N PHE A 61 -6.18 4.18 5.96
CA PHE A 61 -5.37 3.75 4.81
C PHE A 61 -4.87 4.95 3.97
N THR A 62 -4.26 5.93 4.65
CA THR A 62 -3.82 7.22 4.07
C THR A 62 -2.82 7.12 2.91
N GLY A 63 -2.14 5.98 2.74
CA GLY A 63 -1.28 5.73 1.58
C GLY A 63 -2.05 5.48 0.27
N ALA A 64 -3.36 5.25 0.33
CA ALA A 64 -4.18 4.80 -0.80
C ALA A 64 -5.03 5.91 -1.44
N GLN A 65 -5.33 7.01 -0.73
CA GLN A 65 -6.19 8.08 -1.24
C GLN A 65 -5.59 9.46 -0.99
N ASN A 66 -5.38 10.21 -2.07
CA ASN A 66 -4.99 11.61 -2.03
C ASN A 66 -6.14 12.42 -2.65
N GLU A 67 -6.92 13.11 -1.82
CA GLU A 67 -8.13 13.84 -2.23
C GLU A 67 -7.84 14.93 -3.28
N ASP A 68 -6.61 15.44 -3.32
CA ASP A 68 -6.17 16.46 -4.28
C ASP A 68 -5.65 15.88 -5.61
N MET A 69 -5.62 14.55 -5.76
CA MET A 69 -5.13 13.92 -6.98
C MET A 69 -6.09 14.16 -8.15
N THR A 70 -5.53 14.65 -9.25
CA THR A 70 -6.21 14.83 -10.53
C THR A 70 -5.69 13.81 -11.53
N TYR A 71 -6.60 13.32 -12.37
CA TYR A 71 -6.34 12.31 -13.38
C TYR A 71 -6.53 12.92 -14.77
N LEU A 72 -5.63 12.60 -15.69
CA LEU A 72 -5.69 13.01 -17.09
C LEU A 72 -5.53 11.77 -17.97
N LEU A 73 -6.54 11.48 -18.77
CA LEU A 73 -6.43 10.49 -19.84
C LEU A 73 -5.99 11.20 -21.10
N ILE A 74 -4.98 10.67 -21.78
CA ILE A 74 -4.61 11.07 -23.15
C ILE A 74 -4.82 9.87 -24.07
N THR A 75 -5.62 10.05 -25.12
CA THR A 75 -6.09 9.02 -26.06
C THR A 75 -5.64 9.32 -27.48
N ASN A 76 -5.85 8.35 -28.39
CA ASN A 76 -5.45 8.40 -29.80
C ASN A 76 -3.94 8.61 -29.98
N ILE A 77 -3.15 8.09 -29.05
CA ILE A 77 -1.69 8.06 -29.13
C ILE A 77 -1.21 6.63 -29.35
N SER A 78 0.08 6.44 -29.63
CA SER A 78 0.70 5.12 -29.54
C SER A 78 1.55 5.07 -28.28
N VAL A 79 1.04 4.48 -27.20
CA VAL A 79 1.69 4.54 -25.86
C VAL A 79 3.08 3.89 -25.87
N ASN A 80 3.30 2.87 -26.71
CA ASN A 80 4.60 2.20 -26.81
C ASN A 80 5.57 2.90 -27.79
N ASP A 81 5.18 4.00 -28.46
CA ASP A 81 6.04 4.76 -29.37
C ASP A 81 7.00 5.68 -28.58
N GLU A 82 8.25 5.74 -29.00
CA GLU A 82 9.26 6.64 -28.45
C GLU A 82 8.84 8.12 -28.54
N ASN A 83 8.05 8.48 -29.57
CA ASN A 83 7.49 9.82 -29.72
C ASN A 83 6.51 10.17 -28.59
N ALA A 84 5.70 9.22 -28.13
CA ALA A 84 4.77 9.44 -27.03
C ALA A 84 5.50 9.61 -25.71
N ARG A 85 6.58 8.84 -25.50
CA ARG A 85 7.50 9.03 -24.37
C ARG A 85 8.18 10.39 -24.41
N LYS A 86 8.69 10.83 -25.57
CA LYS A 86 9.28 12.17 -25.77
C LYS A 86 8.29 13.29 -25.48
N ALA A 87 7.06 13.17 -25.98
CA ALA A 87 5.98 14.12 -25.71
C ALA A 87 5.70 14.22 -24.21
N TYR A 88 5.63 13.08 -23.51
CA TYR A 88 5.41 13.04 -22.06
C TYR A 88 6.46 13.80 -21.26
N TYR A 89 7.76 13.57 -21.49
CA TYR A 89 8.80 14.27 -20.74
C TYR A 89 8.87 15.77 -21.08
N ALA A 90 8.61 16.15 -22.34
CA ALA A 90 8.49 17.56 -22.71
C ALA A 90 7.28 18.24 -22.03
N PHE A 91 6.17 17.51 -21.90
CA PHE A 91 5.01 17.93 -21.12
C PHE A 91 5.35 18.10 -19.63
N LYS A 92 5.96 17.07 -19.02
CA LYS A 92 6.30 17.03 -17.60
C LYS A 92 7.22 18.19 -17.21
N ASP A 93 8.28 18.45 -17.99
CA ASP A 93 9.21 19.58 -17.77
C ASP A 93 8.52 20.96 -17.83
N ARG A 94 7.48 21.11 -18.66
CA ARG A 94 6.73 22.37 -18.75
C ARG A 94 5.76 22.58 -17.58
N VAL A 95 5.28 21.51 -16.98
CA VAL A 95 4.15 21.51 -16.02
C VAL A 95 4.61 21.35 -14.57
N GLU A 96 5.52 20.42 -14.31
CA GLU A 96 5.94 20.05 -12.96
C GLU A 96 6.66 21.23 -12.28
N GLY A 97 6.23 21.55 -11.05
CA GLY A 97 6.72 22.70 -10.29
C GLY A 97 6.13 24.06 -10.71
N ARG A 98 5.33 24.14 -11.79
CA ARG A 98 4.64 25.37 -12.22
C ARG A 98 3.13 25.32 -12.06
N TYR A 99 2.52 24.24 -12.55
CA TYR A 99 1.06 24.06 -12.54
C TYR A 99 0.63 22.80 -11.79
N ALA A 100 1.52 21.82 -11.64
CA ALA A 100 1.26 20.62 -10.86
C ALA A 100 2.53 20.10 -10.19
N THR A 101 2.36 19.23 -9.22
CA THR A 101 3.43 18.44 -8.58
C THR A 101 3.08 16.96 -8.69
N ASN A 102 4.09 16.12 -8.47
CA ASN A 102 3.93 14.67 -8.46
C ASN A 102 3.31 14.15 -9.77
N VAL A 103 3.82 14.64 -10.91
CA VAL A 103 3.30 14.28 -12.23
C VAL A 103 3.85 12.90 -12.57
N THR A 104 2.97 11.90 -12.62
CA THR A 104 3.35 10.51 -12.88
C THR A 104 2.51 9.89 -13.99
N SER A 105 3.10 8.95 -14.73
CA SER A 105 2.41 8.20 -15.79
C SER A 105 3.04 6.82 -15.98
N TYR A 106 2.50 6.05 -16.94
CA TYR A 106 3.09 4.81 -17.44
C TYR A 106 4.61 4.91 -17.71
N TYR A 107 5.10 6.03 -18.25
CA TYR A 107 6.51 6.19 -18.60
C TYR A 107 7.42 6.34 -17.37
N ASP A 108 6.96 7.06 -16.34
CA ASP A 108 7.72 7.16 -15.08
C ASP A 108 7.74 5.82 -14.35
N ALA A 109 6.62 5.09 -14.38
CA ALA A 109 6.56 3.75 -13.80
C ALA A 109 7.53 2.80 -14.51
N LEU A 110 7.64 2.86 -15.85
CA LEU A 110 8.64 2.10 -16.60
C LEU A 110 10.07 2.48 -16.21
N ASP A 111 10.37 3.78 -16.08
CA ASP A 111 11.71 4.24 -15.73
C ASP A 111 12.10 3.88 -14.31
N MET A 112 11.16 3.99 -13.37
CA MET A 112 11.34 3.53 -11.99
C MET A 112 11.60 2.02 -11.93
N LEU A 113 10.82 1.21 -12.67
CA LEU A 113 11.03 -0.23 -12.74
C LEU A 113 12.37 -0.58 -13.37
N TRP A 114 12.79 0.16 -14.39
CA TRP A 114 14.08 -0.03 -15.04
C TRP A 114 15.24 0.30 -14.10
N ASP A 115 15.12 1.40 -13.35
CA ASP A 115 16.10 1.75 -12.31
C ASP A 115 16.14 0.70 -11.19
N MET A 116 14.99 0.16 -10.78
CA MET A 116 14.92 -0.93 -9.81
C MET A 116 15.58 -2.21 -10.33
N ASP A 117 15.35 -2.56 -11.59
CA ASP A 117 15.99 -3.71 -12.26
C ASP A 117 17.53 -3.56 -12.27
N TYR A 118 18.03 -2.36 -12.59
CA TYR A 118 19.46 -2.06 -12.49
C TYR A 118 19.99 -2.18 -11.07
N GLU A 119 19.34 -1.58 -10.08
CA GLU A 119 19.80 -1.63 -8.68
C GLU A 119 19.74 -3.06 -8.13
N LEU A 120 18.72 -3.84 -8.49
CA LEU A 120 18.62 -5.26 -8.17
C LEU A 120 19.81 -6.02 -8.78
N THR A 121 20.05 -5.86 -10.08
CA THR A 121 21.16 -6.51 -10.79
C THR A 121 22.51 -6.10 -10.21
N LEU A 122 22.69 -4.82 -9.89
CA LEU A 122 23.90 -4.27 -9.29
C LEU A 122 24.15 -4.87 -7.90
N ASN A 123 23.11 -4.96 -7.06
CA ASN A 123 23.21 -5.52 -5.71
C ASN A 123 23.51 -7.02 -5.75
N ILE A 124 22.85 -7.78 -6.64
CA ILE A 124 23.15 -9.20 -6.87
C ILE A 124 24.61 -9.33 -7.30
N THR A 125 25.06 -8.58 -8.30
CA THR A 125 26.44 -8.65 -8.81
C THR A 125 27.48 -8.29 -7.74
N ARG A 126 27.21 -7.27 -6.91
CA ARG A 126 28.10 -6.88 -5.79
C ARG A 126 28.16 -7.95 -4.72
N MET A 127 27.02 -8.53 -4.35
CA MET A 127 26.97 -9.65 -3.42
C MET A 127 27.77 -10.84 -3.96
N THR A 128 27.56 -11.20 -5.23
CA THR A 128 28.32 -12.27 -5.91
C THR A 128 29.81 -11.96 -5.96
N ALA A 129 30.21 -10.73 -6.27
CA ALA A 129 31.63 -10.32 -6.29
C ALA A 129 32.26 -10.40 -4.89
N ASN A 130 31.52 -10.00 -3.85
CA ASN A 130 31.98 -10.10 -2.46
C ASN A 130 32.17 -11.57 -2.05
N ILE A 131 31.19 -12.43 -2.35
CA ILE A 131 31.30 -13.89 -2.14
C ILE A 131 32.49 -14.45 -2.92
N THR A 132 32.66 -14.04 -4.19
CA THR A 132 33.78 -14.49 -5.04
C THR A 132 35.12 -14.09 -4.45
N GLY A 133 35.25 -12.88 -3.88
CA GLY A 133 36.45 -12.42 -3.20
C GLY A 133 36.75 -13.22 -1.94
N VAL A 134 35.73 -13.50 -1.11
CA VAL A 134 35.87 -14.36 0.08
C VAL A 134 36.32 -15.76 -0.33
N LEU A 135 35.62 -16.40 -1.27
CA LEU A 135 35.99 -17.73 -1.76
C LEU A 135 37.41 -17.77 -2.33
N TYR A 136 37.80 -16.77 -3.14
CA TYR A 136 39.14 -16.70 -3.72
C TYR A 136 40.23 -16.56 -2.65
N THR A 137 40.04 -15.66 -1.69
CA THR A 137 40.99 -15.44 -0.59
C THR A 137 41.07 -16.66 0.34
N THR A 138 39.94 -17.32 0.61
CA THR A 138 39.94 -18.56 1.40
C THR A 138 40.61 -19.71 0.66
N VAL A 139 40.32 -19.96 -0.62
CA VAL A 139 40.99 -21.02 -1.40
C VAL A 139 42.49 -20.79 -1.45
N LYS A 140 42.92 -19.55 -1.70
CA LYS A 140 44.34 -19.20 -1.70
C LYS A 140 44.97 -19.42 -0.33
N GLY A 141 44.31 -18.96 0.73
CA GLY A 141 44.78 -19.16 2.11
C GLY A 141 44.84 -20.63 2.52
N VAL A 142 43.90 -21.45 2.07
CA VAL A 142 43.87 -22.90 2.30
C VAL A 142 44.98 -23.60 1.52
N ASN A 143 45.17 -23.28 0.24
CA ASN A 143 46.25 -23.81 -0.59
C ASN A 143 47.63 -23.49 0.01
N ASP A 144 47.83 -22.23 0.42
CA ASP A 144 49.08 -21.79 1.04
C ASP A 144 49.27 -22.41 2.44
N GLY A 145 48.22 -22.42 3.26
CA GLY A 145 48.22 -22.95 4.63
C GLY A 145 48.45 -24.46 4.68
N TYR A 146 47.77 -25.24 3.83
CA TYR A 146 48.01 -26.68 3.70
C TYR A 146 49.44 -26.94 3.21
N GLY A 147 49.94 -26.13 2.27
CA GLY A 147 51.33 -26.19 1.82
C GLY A 147 52.36 -25.98 2.95
N MET A 148 52.08 -25.08 3.90
CA MET A 148 52.93 -24.86 5.07
C MET A 148 52.91 -26.07 6.02
N VAL A 149 51.73 -26.59 6.35
CA VAL A 149 51.58 -27.77 7.24
C VAL A 149 52.24 -28.99 6.60
N LEU A 150 52.00 -29.25 5.31
CA LEU A 150 52.62 -30.34 4.57
C LEU A 150 54.15 -30.22 4.56
N SER A 151 54.69 -29.03 4.32
CA SER A 151 56.13 -28.78 4.35
C SER A 151 56.73 -29.01 5.73
N GLN A 152 56.03 -28.62 6.80
CA GLN A 152 56.47 -28.87 8.18
C GLN A 152 56.42 -30.37 8.53
N THR A 153 55.36 -31.09 8.15
CA THR A 153 55.25 -32.53 8.36
C THR A 153 56.33 -33.31 7.58
N LEU A 154 56.63 -32.89 6.35
CA LEU A 154 57.73 -33.46 5.55
C LEU A 154 59.11 -33.17 6.16
N LEU A 155 59.33 -31.95 6.66
CA LEU A 155 60.57 -31.60 7.36
C LEU A 155 60.73 -32.44 8.63
N LEU A 156 59.64 -32.62 9.39
CA LEU A 156 59.63 -33.44 10.60
C LEU A 156 59.91 -34.91 10.27
N LYS A 157 59.32 -35.46 9.20
CA LYS A 157 59.63 -36.81 8.72
C LYS A 157 61.12 -36.99 8.42
N ASN A 158 61.69 -36.08 7.62
CA ASN A 158 63.11 -36.13 7.25
C ASN A 158 64.00 -36.01 8.49
N THR A 159 63.61 -35.19 9.47
CA THR A 159 64.33 -35.04 10.74
C THR A 159 64.25 -36.32 11.58
N THR A 160 63.08 -36.96 11.68
CA THR A 160 62.89 -38.24 12.37
C THR A 160 63.73 -39.36 11.74
N GLU A 161 63.76 -39.46 10.41
CA GLU A 161 64.58 -40.47 9.71
C GLU A 161 66.08 -40.22 9.92
N MET A 162 66.53 -38.96 9.85
CA MET A 162 67.92 -38.56 10.07
C MET A 162 68.38 -38.86 11.49
N VAL A 163 67.57 -38.51 12.50
CA VAL A 163 67.86 -38.77 13.92
C VAL A 163 67.91 -40.29 14.18
N ARG A 164 66.95 -41.05 13.63
CA ARG A 164 66.92 -42.51 13.76
C ARG A 164 68.21 -43.16 13.25
N GLY A 165 68.69 -42.76 12.08
CA GLY A 165 69.96 -43.25 11.53
C GLY A 165 71.17 -42.83 12.37
N SER A 166 71.19 -41.56 12.79
CA SER A 166 72.30 -40.98 13.55
C SER A 166 72.46 -41.54 14.96
N LEU A 167 71.35 -41.94 15.61
CA LEU A 167 71.37 -42.54 16.96
C LEU A 167 72.10 -43.89 16.99
N VAL A 168 71.88 -44.74 15.98
CA VAL A 168 72.53 -46.06 15.89
C VAL A 168 74.03 -45.91 15.65
N GLU A 169 74.43 -45.00 14.76
CA GLU A 169 75.84 -44.70 14.48
C GLU A 169 76.54 -44.08 15.70
N THR A 170 75.87 -43.13 16.37
CA THR A 170 76.39 -42.47 17.57
C THR A 170 76.56 -43.44 18.74
N ALA A 171 75.62 -44.38 18.93
CA ALA A 171 75.73 -45.44 19.94
C ALA A 171 76.92 -46.37 19.68
N GLY A 172 77.16 -46.72 18.42
CA GLY A 172 78.35 -47.49 18.03
C GLY A 172 79.65 -46.72 18.30
N ALA A 173 79.70 -45.44 17.92
CA ALA A 173 80.87 -44.59 18.13
C ALA A 173 81.17 -44.36 19.62
N TYR A 174 80.14 -44.14 20.45
CA TYR A 174 80.28 -43.98 21.90
C TYR A 174 80.90 -45.21 22.57
N LEU A 175 80.41 -46.41 22.24
CA LEU A 175 80.95 -47.67 22.78
C LEU A 175 82.39 -47.92 22.33
N ALA A 176 82.71 -47.66 21.06
CA ALA A 176 84.05 -47.83 20.51
C ALA A 176 85.05 -46.84 21.15
N LEU A 177 84.66 -45.57 21.29
CA LEU A 177 85.51 -44.55 21.90
C LEU A 177 85.73 -44.83 23.39
N LYS A 178 84.69 -45.23 24.13
CA LYS A 178 84.81 -45.63 25.54
C LYS A 178 85.80 -46.79 25.71
N ALA A 179 85.71 -47.81 24.87
CA ALA A 179 86.64 -48.95 24.88
C ALA A 179 88.10 -48.53 24.59
N ASN A 180 88.31 -47.66 23.60
CA ASN A 180 89.64 -47.13 23.26
C ASN A 180 90.24 -46.30 24.41
N MET A 181 89.43 -45.48 25.07
CA MET A 181 89.86 -44.68 26.23
C MET A 181 90.25 -45.58 27.42
N THR A 182 89.52 -46.66 27.68
CA THR A 182 89.92 -47.65 28.70
C THR A 182 91.23 -48.36 28.34
N ALA A 183 91.45 -48.67 27.06
CA ALA A 183 92.68 -49.29 26.58
C ALA A 183 93.89 -48.35 26.72
N LEU A 184 93.74 -47.07 26.34
CA LEU A 184 94.79 -46.05 26.47
C LEU A 184 95.20 -45.82 27.92
N TYR A 185 94.25 -45.81 28.86
CA TYR A 185 94.56 -45.75 30.29
C TYR A 185 95.43 -46.94 30.74
N THR A 186 95.07 -48.14 30.29
CA THR A 186 95.82 -49.37 30.60
C THR A 186 97.26 -49.29 30.07
N GLN A 187 97.43 -48.74 28.86
CA GLN A 187 98.75 -48.53 28.25
C GLN A 187 99.58 -47.49 29.00
N LEU A 188 98.99 -46.34 29.36
CA LEU A 188 99.63 -45.31 30.19
C LEU A 188 100.13 -45.88 31.53
N ASN A 189 99.28 -46.65 32.23
CA ASN A 189 99.64 -47.25 33.51
C ASN A 189 100.76 -48.30 33.37
N SER A 190 100.72 -49.11 32.30
CA SER A 190 101.79 -50.08 32.02
C SER A 190 103.14 -49.41 31.75
N THR A 191 103.14 -48.31 31.00
CA THR A 191 104.36 -47.55 30.62
C THR A 191 104.99 -46.87 31.83
N ALA A 192 104.18 -46.27 32.71
CA ALA A 192 104.66 -45.71 33.98
C ALA A 192 105.32 -46.79 34.87
N THR A 193 104.73 -47.99 34.90
CA THR A 193 105.26 -49.12 35.68
C THR A 193 106.62 -49.58 35.13
N LEU A 194 106.76 -49.66 33.81
CA LEU A 194 108.02 -50.02 33.14
C LEU A 194 109.11 -48.97 33.35
N LEU A 195 108.79 -47.67 33.24
CA LEU A 195 109.75 -46.60 33.49
C LEU A 195 110.28 -46.63 34.92
N ARG A 196 109.42 -46.90 35.92
CA ARG A 196 109.85 -47.10 37.31
C ARG A 196 110.78 -48.30 37.47
N ALA A 197 110.44 -49.44 36.87
CA ALA A 197 111.25 -50.65 36.93
C ALA A 197 112.62 -50.44 36.27
N ALA A 198 112.64 -49.75 35.13
CA ALA A 198 113.85 -49.43 34.38
C ALA A 198 114.77 -48.47 35.12
N ASP A 199 114.25 -47.43 35.77
CA ASP A 199 115.06 -46.53 36.61
C ASP A 199 115.66 -47.28 37.81
N GLY A 200 114.94 -48.26 38.36
CA GLY A 200 115.45 -49.14 39.42
C GLY A 200 116.57 -50.06 38.96
N ALA A 201 116.42 -50.66 37.78
CA ALA A 201 117.48 -51.47 37.16
C ALA A 201 118.71 -50.62 36.82
N TYR A 202 118.49 -49.40 36.31
CA TYR A 202 119.54 -48.46 35.97
C TYR A 202 120.39 -48.05 37.17
N LEU A 203 119.75 -47.79 38.31
CA LEU A 203 120.42 -47.57 39.60
C LEU A 203 121.37 -48.72 39.97
N GLN A 204 120.93 -49.97 39.80
CA GLN A 204 121.76 -51.14 40.11
C GLN A 204 122.97 -51.24 39.16
N ILE A 205 122.78 -50.96 37.87
CA ILE A 205 123.84 -50.99 36.86
C ILE A 205 124.90 -49.92 37.16
N CYS A 206 124.48 -48.69 37.46
CA CYS A 206 125.42 -47.62 37.79
C CYS A 206 126.19 -47.89 39.10
N ALA A 207 125.58 -48.56 40.07
CA ALA A 207 126.26 -48.93 41.32
C ALA A 207 127.38 -49.97 41.09
N GLN A 208 127.21 -50.86 40.12
CA GLN A 208 128.21 -51.88 39.78
C GLN A 208 129.38 -51.32 38.94
N ASN A 209 129.13 -50.33 38.07
CA ASN A 209 130.14 -49.74 37.19
C ASN A 209 130.04 -48.20 37.11
N PRO A 210 130.69 -47.45 38.03
CA PRO A 210 130.49 -46.01 38.16
C PRO A 210 131.08 -45.14 37.03
N ASN A 211 132.00 -45.65 36.22
CA ASN A 211 132.75 -44.85 35.22
C ASN A 211 132.31 -45.07 33.75
N MET A 212 131.11 -45.58 33.51
CA MET A 212 130.60 -45.81 32.14
C MET A 212 130.23 -44.51 31.41
N THR A 213 130.45 -44.46 30.10
CA THR A 213 129.95 -43.39 29.23
C THR A 213 128.42 -43.48 29.03
N THR A 214 127.77 -42.39 28.63
CA THR A 214 126.29 -42.36 28.45
C THR A 214 125.79 -43.40 27.44
N GLN A 215 126.52 -43.67 26.36
CA GLN A 215 126.15 -44.72 25.39
C GLN A 215 126.28 -46.13 25.97
N GLU A 216 127.33 -46.39 26.75
CA GLU A 216 127.50 -47.68 27.44
C GLU A 216 126.40 -47.89 28.49
N LYS A 217 125.97 -46.83 29.18
CA LYS A 217 124.88 -46.85 30.16
C LYS A 217 123.54 -47.22 29.52
N VAL A 218 123.20 -46.63 28.37
CA VAL A 218 121.99 -46.98 27.61
C VAL A 218 122.03 -48.44 27.18
N LEU A 219 123.14 -48.89 26.59
CA LEU A 219 123.24 -50.27 26.09
C LEU A 219 123.17 -51.30 27.23
N ALA A 220 123.79 -51.02 28.38
CA ALA A 220 123.73 -51.90 29.54
C ALA A 220 122.31 -51.98 30.15
N LEU A 221 121.63 -50.83 30.25
CA LEU A 221 120.25 -50.80 30.71
C LEU A 221 119.31 -51.50 29.73
N GLN A 222 119.53 -51.30 28.42
CA GLN A 222 118.78 -51.97 27.37
C GLN A 222 118.93 -53.50 27.46
N ASN A 223 120.16 -54.00 27.60
CA ASN A 223 120.42 -55.44 27.77
C ASN A 223 119.80 -56.00 29.06
N ALA A 224 119.82 -55.23 30.16
CA ALA A 224 119.22 -55.66 31.42
C ALA A 224 117.69 -55.78 31.30
N LEU A 225 117.07 -54.80 30.65
CA LEU A 225 115.63 -54.77 30.41
C LEU A 225 115.18 -55.80 29.37
N GLU A 226 116.00 -56.13 28.38
CA GLU A 226 115.69 -57.16 27.36
C GLU A 226 115.37 -58.54 27.95
N SER A 227 115.88 -58.84 29.15
CA SER A 227 115.60 -60.10 29.87
C SER A 227 114.42 -60.02 30.83
N GLN A 228 113.96 -58.83 31.21
CA GLN A 228 112.94 -58.59 32.24
C GLN A 228 111.60 -58.12 31.67
N VAL A 229 111.60 -57.63 30.44
CA VAL A 229 110.42 -57.10 29.76
C VAL A 229 109.80 -58.20 28.87
N PRO A 230 108.46 -58.40 28.91
CA PRO A 230 107.78 -59.38 28.05
C PRO A 230 108.01 -59.11 26.56
N GLU A 231 107.98 -60.15 25.71
CA GLU A 231 108.30 -60.04 24.26
C GLU A 231 107.53 -58.92 23.52
N ASN A 232 106.27 -58.69 23.88
CA ASN A 232 105.43 -57.65 23.27
C ASN A 232 105.83 -56.21 23.65
N GLN A 233 106.75 -56.02 24.60
CA GLN A 233 107.23 -54.72 25.06
C GLN A 233 108.74 -54.52 24.80
N LYS A 234 109.43 -55.51 24.21
CA LYS A 234 110.87 -55.36 23.89
C LYS A 234 111.17 -54.25 22.89
N ALA A 235 110.24 -53.98 21.96
CA ALA A 235 110.41 -52.93 20.95
C ALA A 235 110.57 -51.52 21.56
N ILE A 236 110.00 -51.26 22.74
CA ILE A 236 110.10 -49.96 23.41
C ILE A 236 111.29 -49.87 24.38
N VAL A 237 111.96 -50.99 24.67
CA VAL A 237 113.10 -51.06 25.61
C VAL A 237 114.26 -50.11 25.22
N PRO A 238 114.66 -49.96 23.95
CA PRO A 238 115.70 -49.00 23.58
C PRO A 238 115.31 -47.56 23.93
N VAL A 239 114.04 -47.21 23.67
CA VAL A 239 113.49 -45.88 23.93
C VAL A 239 113.35 -45.63 25.44
N ILE A 240 112.88 -46.62 26.21
CA ILE A 240 112.81 -46.56 27.67
C ILE A 240 114.21 -46.42 28.27
N ALA A 241 115.19 -47.22 27.82
CA ALA A 241 116.56 -47.15 28.33
C ALA A 241 117.19 -45.78 28.04
N GLN A 242 117.01 -45.26 26.82
CA GLN A 242 117.45 -43.92 26.45
C GLN A 242 116.80 -42.85 27.32
N THR A 243 115.48 -42.95 27.52
CA THR A 243 114.69 -41.98 28.30
C THR A 243 115.12 -41.97 29.76
N VAL A 244 115.22 -43.15 30.39
CA VAL A 244 115.65 -43.30 31.79
C VAL A 244 117.07 -42.74 31.98
N VAL A 245 118.02 -43.08 31.11
CA VAL A 245 119.39 -42.56 31.18
C VAL A 245 119.42 -41.03 31.01
N SER A 246 118.60 -40.49 30.11
CA SER A 246 118.52 -39.04 29.87
C SER A 246 117.85 -38.27 31.02
N SER A 247 116.86 -38.88 31.68
CA SER A 247 116.12 -38.30 32.80
C SER A 247 116.84 -38.47 34.13
N ASP A 248 117.76 -39.44 34.23
CA ASP A 248 118.60 -39.67 35.41
C ASP A 248 120.11 -39.69 35.07
N PRO A 249 120.69 -38.61 34.52
CA PRO A 249 122.08 -38.61 34.03
C PRO A 249 123.12 -38.85 35.13
N TYR A 250 122.76 -38.61 36.39
CA TYR A 250 123.61 -38.80 37.56
C TYR A 250 123.36 -40.11 38.34
N CYS A 251 122.52 -41.01 37.81
CA CYS A 251 122.18 -42.31 38.41
C CYS A 251 121.71 -42.22 39.88
N LYS A 252 120.67 -41.43 40.15
CA LYS A 252 120.08 -41.23 41.49
C LYS A 252 118.71 -41.89 41.68
N GLY A 253 118.13 -42.51 40.66
CA GLY A 253 116.74 -42.97 40.66
C GLY A 253 115.75 -41.80 40.58
N THR A 254 116.00 -40.85 39.69
CA THR A 254 115.25 -39.59 39.63
C THR A 254 113.78 -39.81 39.20
N LEU A 255 113.48 -40.82 38.38
CA LEU A 255 112.11 -41.16 37.97
C LEU A 255 111.37 -41.99 39.03
N LEU A 256 112.10 -42.75 39.85
CA LEU A 256 111.57 -43.48 41.01
C LEU A 256 111.15 -42.55 42.17
N SER A 257 111.86 -41.43 42.34
CA SER A 257 111.70 -40.53 43.49
C SER A 257 110.82 -39.30 43.21
N ASN A 258 110.44 -39.04 41.95
CA ASN A 258 109.60 -37.91 41.54
C ASN A 258 108.42 -38.36 40.66
N ASP A 259 107.23 -38.49 41.28
CA ASP A 259 106.00 -38.92 40.60
C ASP A 259 105.51 -37.90 39.54
N GLU A 260 105.81 -36.60 39.69
CA GLU A 260 105.42 -35.58 38.70
C GLU A 260 106.26 -35.70 37.43
N LEU A 261 107.57 -35.93 37.59
CA LEU A 261 108.46 -36.21 36.47
C LEU A 261 108.10 -37.53 35.79
N LEU A 262 107.74 -38.56 36.56
CA LEU A 262 107.25 -39.83 36.01
C LEU A 262 105.94 -39.65 35.24
N ARG A 263 104.99 -38.90 35.76
CA ARG A 263 103.71 -38.57 35.10
C ARG A 263 103.97 -37.88 33.76
N ASN A 264 104.76 -36.82 33.74
CA ASN A 264 105.05 -36.08 32.52
C ASN A 264 105.82 -36.94 31.52
N THR A 265 106.83 -37.69 31.97
CA THR A 265 107.62 -38.59 31.11
C THR A 265 106.76 -39.71 30.53
N THR A 266 105.85 -40.29 31.32
CA THR A 266 104.93 -41.35 30.86
C THR A 266 103.97 -40.82 29.80
N VAL A 267 103.34 -39.67 30.05
CA VAL A 267 102.40 -39.07 29.11
C VAL A 267 103.12 -38.62 27.83
N GLU A 268 104.31 -38.03 27.91
CA GLU A 268 105.12 -37.69 26.72
C GLU A 268 105.48 -38.92 25.88
N LEU A 269 105.88 -40.01 26.53
CA LEU A 269 106.25 -41.24 25.85
C LEU A 269 105.06 -41.87 25.14
N VAL A 270 103.91 -41.98 25.83
CA VAL A 270 102.69 -42.55 25.25
C VAL A 270 102.10 -41.61 24.21
N TYR A 271 102.17 -40.29 24.39
CA TYR A 271 101.76 -39.32 23.38
C TYR A 271 102.58 -39.48 22.09
N GLY A 272 103.89 -39.66 22.20
CA GLY A 272 104.75 -39.97 21.05
C GLY A 272 104.39 -41.30 20.37
N MET A 273 104.01 -42.32 21.15
CA MET A 273 103.61 -43.64 20.61
C MET A 273 102.22 -43.62 19.95
N VAL A 274 101.29 -42.82 20.47
CA VAL A 274 99.93 -42.70 19.95
C VAL A 274 99.86 -41.77 18.74
N ALA A 275 100.80 -40.82 18.60
CA ALA A 275 100.92 -39.99 17.40
C ALA A 275 101.15 -40.81 16.12
N ASP A 276 101.80 -41.98 16.21
CA ASP A 276 102.06 -42.88 15.08
C ASP A 276 100.85 -43.79 14.72
N THR A 277 99.85 -43.90 15.60
CA THR A 277 98.65 -44.74 15.35
C THR A 277 97.49 -43.98 14.69
N GLY A 278 97.67 -42.69 14.39
CA GLY A 278 96.66 -41.86 13.73
C GLY A 278 95.53 -41.37 14.64
N LEU A 279 95.65 -41.53 15.97
CA LEU A 279 94.67 -41.03 16.94
C LEU A 279 95.07 -39.62 17.42
N GLU A 280 94.44 -38.57 16.89
CA GLU A 280 94.68 -37.19 17.33
C GLU A 280 93.90 -36.89 18.63
N LEU A 281 94.52 -37.14 19.78
CA LEU A 281 93.98 -36.74 21.09
C LEU A 281 94.75 -35.53 21.62
N PRO A 282 94.06 -34.49 22.17
CA PRO A 282 94.72 -33.42 22.89
C PRO A 282 95.53 -33.98 24.06
N LYS A 283 96.72 -33.42 24.29
CA LYS A 283 97.65 -33.91 25.32
C LYS A 283 97.03 -33.86 26.72
N GLU A 284 96.16 -32.87 26.93
CA GLU A 284 95.35 -32.67 28.13
C GLU A 284 94.44 -33.87 28.42
N VAL A 285 93.92 -34.55 27.39
CA VAL A 285 93.07 -35.74 27.55
C VAL A 285 93.90 -36.89 28.13
N LEU A 286 95.11 -37.13 27.65
CA LEU A 286 95.99 -38.18 28.19
C LEU A 286 96.40 -37.90 29.64
N PHE A 287 96.60 -36.62 29.99
CA PHE A 287 96.82 -36.21 31.39
C PHE A 287 95.61 -36.51 32.26
N GLN A 288 94.41 -36.11 31.85
CA GLN A 288 93.18 -36.38 32.59
C GLN A 288 92.90 -37.90 32.69
N LEU A 289 93.22 -38.66 31.65
CA LEU A 289 93.09 -40.11 31.62
C LEU A 289 94.06 -40.77 32.62
N TYR A 290 95.33 -40.34 32.66
CA TYR A 290 96.31 -40.81 33.64
C TYR A 290 95.89 -40.46 35.07
N ASP A 291 95.46 -39.23 35.30
CA ASP A 291 95.04 -38.72 36.62
C ASP A 291 93.73 -39.37 37.09
N SER A 292 92.90 -39.88 36.16
CA SER A 292 91.65 -40.57 36.49
C SER A 292 91.85 -41.82 37.34
N LYS A 293 93.05 -42.41 37.31
CA LYS A 293 93.38 -43.71 37.95
C LYS A 293 92.36 -44.81 37.59
N GLY A 294 91.75 -44.73 36.41
CA GLY A 294 90.76 -45.71 35.93
C GLY A 294 89.34 -45.48 36.45
N ASN A 295 89.01 -44.29 36.94
CA ASN A 295 87.64 -43.95 37.33
C ASN A 295 86.72 -43.91 36.10
N GLU A 296 85.77 -44.84 36.05
CA GLU A 296 84.88 -45.04 34.91
C GLU A 296 83.99 -43.82 34.64
N ALA A 297 83.55 -43.08 35.68
CA ALA A 297 82.72 -41.88 35.50
C ALA A 297 83.48 -40.72 34.82
N VAL A 298 84.80 -40.64 35.05
CA VAL A 298 85.66 -39.64 34.41
C VAL A 298 85.93 -40.03 32.95
N ILE A 299 86.15 -41.32 32.68
CA ILE A 299 86.29 -41.85 31.31
C ILE A 299 85.00 -41.63 30.52
N ASP A 300 83.83 -41.82 31.15
CA ASP A 300 82.53 -41.60 30.56
C ASP A 300 82.29 -40.13 30.20
N ALA A 301 82.58 -39.21 31.14
CA ALA A 301 82.47 -37.77 30.92
C ALA A 301 83.39 -37.28 29.79
N LEU A 302 84.61 -37.83 29.70
CA LEU A 302 85.53 -37.52 28.60
C LEU A 302 85.02 -38.07 27.26
N THR A 303 84.47 -39.29 27.26
CA THR A 303 83.89 -39.90 26.06
C THR A 303 82.73 -39.06 25.54
N LYS A 304 81.80 -38.64 26.42
CA LYS A 304 80.71 -37.73 26.06
C LYS A 304 81.21 -36.40 25.51
N SER A 305 82.19 -35.78 26.17
CA SER A 305 82.71 -34.47 25.77
C SER A 305 83.39 -34.52 24.39
N ILE A 306 84.17 -35.56 24.10
CA ILE A 306 84.86 -35.71 22.82
C ILE A 306 83.84 -36.01 21.72
N LEU A 307 82.91 -36.93 21.98
CA LEU A 307 81.89 -37.32 21.02
C LEU A 307 80.94 -36.16 20.69
N LYS A 308 80.56 -35.36 21.69
CA LYS A 308 79.77 -34.13 21.49
C LYS A 308 80.51 -33.15 20.56
N GLY A 309 81.81 -32.94 20.76
CA GLY A 309 82.63 -32.10 19.89
C GLY A 309 82.73 -32.62 18.46
N GLN A 310 82.96 -33.93 18.29
CA GLN A 310 83.07 -34.56 16.97
C GLN A 310 81.74 -34.52 16.19
N ILE A 311 80.62 -34.80 16.86
CA ILE A 311 79.30 -34.77 16.23
C ILE A 311 78.89 -33.33 15.91
N ALA A 312 79.13 -32.38 16.81
CA ALA A 312 78.83 -30.97 16.54
C ALA A 312 79.60 -30.45 15.31
N GLN A 313 80.88 -30.83 15.16
CA GLN A 313 81.70 -30.46 14.02
C GLN A 313 81.24 -31.14 12.72
N MET A 314 80.88 -32.42 12.78
CA MET A 314 80.35 -33.15 11.62
C MET A 314 78.99 -32.57 11.16
N MET A 315 78.21 -32.06 12.09
CA MET A 315 76.87 -31.50 11.86
C MET A 315 76.88 -29.99 11.54
N GLU A 316 78.05 -29.33 11.52
CA GLU A 316 78.20 -27.86 11.39
C GLU A 316 77.53 -27.29 10.13
N ASN A 317 77.45 -28.09 9.05
CA ASN A 317 76.80 -27.72 7.79
C ASN A 317 75.49 -28.48 7.52
N LEU A 318 75.03 -29.33 8.44
CA LEU A 318 73.89 -30.24 8.25
C LEU A 318 72.71 -29.94 9.18
N ALA A 319 72.94 -29.27 10.31
CA ALA A 319 71.90 -28.91 11.28
C ALA A 319 71.93 -27.42 11.64
N PRO A 320 70.77 -26.77 11.87
CA PRO A 320 70.70 -25.35 12.22
C PRO A 320 71.25 -25.02 13.61
N ASN A 321 71.31 -26.00 14.53
CA ASN A 321 71.99 -25.88 15.83
C ASN A 321 72.79 -27.16 16.12
N PRO A 322 73.99 -27.29 15.55
CA PRO A 322 74.80 -28.51 15.62
C PRO A 322 75.14 -28.92 17.06
N GLU A 323 75.40 -27.95 17.95
CA GLU A 323 75.76 -28.20 19.33
C GLU A 323 74.60 -28.78 20.15
N ALA A 324 73.39 -28.24 19.99
CA ALA A 324 72.21 -28.73 20.70
C ALA A 324 71.78 -30.12 20.21
N VAL A 325 71.92 -30.39 18.91
CA VAL A 325 71.63 -31.71 18.33
C VAL A 325 72.65 -32.75 18.81
N ALA A 326 73.94 -32.40 18.80
CA ALA A 326 74.99 -33.26 19.32
C ALA A 326 74.81 -33.55 20.82
N GLU A 327 74.38 -32.55 21.61
CA GLU A 327 74.07 -32.72 23.02
C GLU A 327 72.91 -33.70 23.25
N ALA A 328 71.79 -33.50 22.56
CA ALA A 328 70.62 -34.35 22.69
C ALA A 328 70.91 -35.80 22.26
N LEU A 329 71.62 -35.99 21.14
CA LEU A 329 72.02 -37.31 20.66
C LEU A 329 72.95 -38.02 21.65
N VAL A 330 74.02 -37.35 22.12
CA VAL A 330 75.02 -37.96 22.99
C VAL A 330 74.47 -38.26 24.39
N GLU A 331 73.65 -37.38 24.96
CA GLU A 331 73.01 -37.62 26.26
C GLU A 331 71.99 -38.75 26.21
N GLU A 332 71.20 -38.87 25.14
CA GLU A 332 70.24 -39.96 25.00
C GLU A 332 70.94 -41.31 24.78
N VAL A 333 71.97 -41.32 23.91
CA VAL A 333 72.78 -42.51 23.64
C VAL A 333 73.50 -43.02 24.89
N ALA A 334 74.02 -42.13 25.72
CA ALA A 334 74.76 -42.54 26.91
C ALA A 334 73.89 -43.22 27.99
N LYS A 335 72.56 -43.07 27.95
CA LYS A 335 71.65 -43.71 28.91
C LYS A 335 71.60 -45.22 28.73
N ASP A 336 71.55 -45.69 27.48
CA ASP A 336 71.54 -47.12 27.13
C ASP A 336 71.95 -47.32 25.65
N PRO A 337 73.26 -47.31 25.37
CA PRO A 337 73.74 -47.44 24.00
C PRO A 337 73.48 -48.84 23.42
N GLN A 338 73.37 -49.89 24.25
CA GLN A 338 73.07 -51.24 23.77
C GLN A 338 71.60 -51.40 23.41
N GLY A 339 70.67 -50.82 24.18
CA GLY A 339 69.24 -50.81 23.87
C GLY A 339 68.90 -50.06 22.58
N ILE A 340 69.70 -49.06 22.19
CA ILE A 340 69.54 -48.36 20.90
C ILE A 340 70.04 -49.22 19.73
N ILE A 341 71.17 -49.93 19.89
CA ILE A 341 71.73 -50.81 18.84
C ILE A 341 70.87 -52.07 18.64
N SER A 342 70.28 -52.63 19.72
CA SER A 342 69.39 -53.79 19.64
C SER A 342 68.01 -53.46 19.08
N GLY A 343 67.66 -52.17 19.00
CA GLY A 343 66.37 -51.67 18.53
C GLY A 343 65.31 -51.52 19.62
N GLU A 344 65.54 -52.00 20.84
CA GLU A 344 64.57 -52.01 21.95
C GLU A 344 64.19 -50.60 22.43
N ARG A 345 65.12 -49.64 22.36
CA ARG A 345 64.90 -48.22 22.72
C ARG A 345 65.01 -47.26 21.55
N LEU A 346 65.16 -47.75 20.32
CA LEU A 346 65.44 -46.90 19.16
C LEU A 346 64.28 -45.94 18.84
N GLU A 347 63.04 -46.40 18.98
CA GLU A 347 61.85 -45.58 18.76
C GLU A 347 61.73 -44.45 19.79
N ASP A 348 61.70 -44.79 21.08
CA ASP A 348 61.56 -43.81 22.15
C ASP A 348 62.74 -42.82 22.20
N ALA A 349 63.96 -43.28 21.89
CA ALA A 349 65.12 -42.40 21.78
C ALA A 349 65.00 -41.45 20.57
N THR A 350 64.51 -41.94 19.42
CA THR A 350 64.29 -41.10 18.23
C THR A 350 63.25 -40.03 18.51
N VAL A 351 62.10 -40.40 19.10
CA VAL A 351 61.03 -39.47 19.47
C VAL A 351 61.56 -38.42 20.47
N SER A 352 62.28 -38.84 21.50
CA SER A 352 62.81 -37.94 22.52
C SER A 352 63.78 -36.88 21.96
N VAL A 353 64.70 -37.30 21.07
CA VAL A 353 65.67 -36.40 20.45
C VAL A 353 65.00 -35.45 19.46
N VAL A 354 64.07 -35.94 18.61
CA VAL A 354 63.31 -35.07 17.70
C VAL A 354 62.50 -34.04 18.50
N LEU A 355 61.83 -34.43 19.58
CA LEU A 355 61.10 -33.51 20.45
C LEU A 355 62.00 -32.48 21.14
N ALA A 356 63.24 -32.82 21.47
CA ALA A 356 64.20 -31.87 22.01
C ALA A 356 64.65 -30.81 20.99
N MET A 357 64.50 -31.10 19.69
CA MET A 357 64.86 -30.21 18.58
C MET A 357 63.71 -29.30 18.13
N VAL A 358 62.46 -29.57 18.53
CA VAL A 358 61.29 -28.76 18.14
C VAL A 358 61.06 -27.63 19.17
N PRO A 359 60.85 -26.37 18.75
CA PRO A 359 60.74 -25.20 19.65
C PRO A 359 59.54 -25.23 20.62
N GLN A 360 58.44 -25.90 20.26
CA GLN A 360 57.23 -26.03 21.10
C GLN A 360 56.83 -27.50 21.22
N LYS A 361 56.76 -27.99 22.45
CA LYS A 361 56.31 -29.35 22.76
C LYS A 361 54.81 -29.32 23.09
N THR A 362 54.02 -29.99 22.27
CA THR A 362 52.60 -30.31 22.55
C THR A 362 52.42 -31.83 22.52
N ASP A 363 51.41 -32.35 23.20
CA ASP A 363 51.10 -33.80 23.21
C ASP A 363 50.82 -34.34 21.79
N GLU A 364 50.38 -33.47 20.89
CA GLU A 364 50.12 -33.78 19.48
C GLU A 364 51.41 -33.93 18.67
N THR A 365 52.44 -33.13 18.96
CA THR A 365 53.75 -33.23 18.28
C THR A 365 54.42 -34.57 18.58
N GLU A 366 54.29 -35.10 19.80
CA GLU A 366 54.82 -36.44 20.13
C GLU A 366 54.10 -37.54 19.33
N SER A 367 52.76 -37.48 19.28
CA SER A 367 51.94 -38.44 18.54
C SER A 367 52.25 -38.42 17.04
N LEU A 368 52.47 -37.22 16.47
CA LEU A 368 52.85 -37.03 15.08
C LEU A 368 54.23 -37.62 14.75
N VAL A 369 55.23 -37.38 15.61
CA VAL A 369 56.59 -37.92 15.42
C VAL A 369 56.58 -39.46 15.48
N ARG A 370 55.76 -40.06 16.36
CA ARG A 370 55.58 -41.51 16.45
C ARG A 370 54.93 -42.08 15.18
N ALA A 371 53.83 -41.49 14.71
CA ALA A 371 53.18 -41.92 13.46
C ALA A 371 54.15 -41.83 12.25
N LEU A 372 54.96 -40.78 12.17
CA LEU A 372 55.98 -40.63 11.14
C LEU A 372 57.12 -41.66 11.28
N TYR A 373 57.50 -42.04 12.50
CA TYR A 373 58.47 -43.10 12.75
C TYR A 373 57.97 -44.48 12.29
N GLU A 374 56.69 -44.76 12.50
CA GLU A 374 56.01 -45.99 12.06
C GLU A 374 55.77 -46.06 10.54
N GLY A 375 56.00 -44.96 9.82
CA GLY A 375 55.92 -44.89 8.36
C GLY A 375 54.58 -44.41 7.81
N ALA A 376 53.76 -43.72 8.60
CA ALA A 376 52.53 -43.07 8.13
C ALA A 376 52.81 -42.07 7.00
N ASP A 377 51.84 -41.90 6.08
CA ASP A 377 51.97 -40.96 4.97
C ASP A 377 51.94 -39.51 5.48
N PRO A 378 53.01 -38.71 5.28
CA PRO A 378 53.05 -37.31 5.67
C PRO A 378 51.91 -36.47 5.07
N LYS A 379 51.39 -36.85 3.89
CA LYS A 379 50.29 -36.11 3.24
C LYS A 379 48.96 -36.27 3.97
N GLU A 380 48.64 -37.49 4.39
CA GLU A 380 47.42 -37.79 5.16
C GLU A 380 47.49 -37.18 6.56
N LEU A 381 48.64 -37.27 7.23
CA LEU A 381 48.85 -36.62 8.52
C LEU A 381 48.76 -35.09 8.43
N ALA A 382 49.30 -34.48 7.36
CA ALA A 382 49.15 -33.05 7.13
C ALA A 382 47.68 -32.66 6.86
N LYS A 383 46.90 -33.50 6.16
CA LYS A 383 45.46 -33.29 5.91
C LYS A 383 44.68 -33.31 7.21
N GLU A 384 44.89 -34.33 8.05
CA GLU A 384 44.21 -34.44 9.35
C GLU A 384 44.54 -33.26 10.28
N LEU A 385 45.82 -32.89 10.39
CA LEU A 385 46.25 -31.75 11.21
C LEU A 385 45.68 -30.42 10.73
N PHE A 386 45.68 -30.20 9.41
CA PHE A 386 45.16 -28.98 8.81
C PHE A 386 43.64 -28.85 9.00
N LEU A 387 42.87 -29.93 8.78
CA LEU A 387 41.43 -29.95 9.01
C LEU A 387 41.07 -29.77 10.49
N LYS A 388 41.84 -30.37 11.41
CA LYS A 388 41.67 -30.18 12.85
C LYS A 388 41.92 -28.73 13.28
N GLY A 389 42.98 -28.10 12.73
CA GLY A 389 43.30 -26.69 12.99
C GLY A 389 42.23 -25.71 12.49
N ILE A 390 41.58 -26.02 11.36
CA ILE A 390 40.42 -25.25 10.88
C ILE A 390 39.23 -25.39 11.83
N GLY A 391 38.95 -26.61 12.32
CA GLY A 391 37.84 -26.88 13.23
C GLY A 391 37.93 -26.14 14.57
N GLU A 392 39.14 -25.92 15.09
CA GLU A 392 39.37 -25.21 16.36
C GLU A 392 39.31 -23.67 16.22
N GLN A 393 39.61 -23.12 15.04
CA GLN A 393 39.52 -21.67 14.77
C GLN A 393 38.13 -21.19 14.31
N SER A 394 37.26 -22.10 13.86
CA SER A 394 35.95 -21.76 13.26
C SER A 394 34.84 -21.46 14.28
N GLY A 395 35.16 -21.34 15.57
CA GLY A 395 34.19 -21.22 16.67
C GLY A 395 33.54 -19.85 16.90
N GLU A 396 33.83 -18.80 16.10
CA GLU A 396 33.38 -17.42 16.40
C GLU A 396 32.77 -16.61 15.23
N GLN A 397 32.41 -17.23 14.10
CA GLN A 397 31.71 -16.51 13.01
C GLN A 397 30.41 -17.19 12.57
N GLU A 398 29.28 -16.48 12.73
CA GLU A 398 27.98 -16.87 12.18
C GLU A 398 27.99 -16.78 10.64
N MET A 399 28.27 -17.90 9.96
CA MET A 399 27.98 -18.07 8.53
C MET A 399 26.66 -18.85 8.34
N PRO A 400 25.84 -18.52 7.32
CA PRO A 400 24.67 -19.32 6.94
C PRO A 400 25.06 -20.78 6.64
N GLU A 401 24.27 -21.77 7.09
CA GLU A 401 24.61 -23.20 6.96
C GLU A 401 24.86 -23.65 5.51
N GLU A 402 24.12 -23.09 4.53
CA GLU A 402 24.31 -23.39 3.09
C GLU A 402 25.71 -22.99 2.57
N PHE A 403 26.29 -21.92 3.14
CA PHE A 403 27.65 -21.50 2.80
C PHE A 403 28.70 -22.38 3.46
N LYS A 404 28.41 -22.95 4.64
CA LYS A 404 29.34 -23.80 5.37
C LYS A 404 29.61 -25.11 4.64
N GLU A 405 28.57 -25.78 4.13
CA GLU A 405 28.72 -27.01 3.33
C GLU A 405 29.52 -26.74 2.04
N THR A 406 29.24 -25.62 1.37
CA THR A 406 29.96 -25.20 0.16
C THR A 406 31.44 -24.95 0.45
N MET A 407 31.75 -24.35 1.60
CA MET A 407 33.12 -24.08 2.04
C MET A 407 33.88 -25.35 2.43
N GLU A 408 33.25 -26.28 3.14
CA GLU A 408 33.85 -27.56 3.50
C GLU A 408 34.21 -28.39 2.25
N ALA A 409 33.30 -28.48 1.28
CA ALA A 409 33.54 -29.16 0.02
C ALA A 409 34.67 -28.49 -0.81
N LEU A 410 34.76 -27.16 -0.77
CA LEU A 410 35.82 -26.40 -1.44
C LEU A 410 37.19 -26.65 -0.79
N ILE A 411 37.27 -26.64 0.55
CA ILE A 411 38.50 -26.93 1.30
C ILE A 411 39.01 -28.32 0.97
N GLU A 412 38.12 -29.32 0.94
CA GLU A 412 38.49 -30.69 0.59
C GLU A 412 39.04 -30.80 -0.84
N GLN A 413 38.40 -30.15 -1.82
CA GLN A 413 38.88 -30.11 -3.21
C GLN A 413 40.24 -29.42 -3.36
N VAL A 414 40.54 -28.40 -2.55
CA VAL A 414 41.85 -27.73 -2.57
C VAL A 414 42.94 -28.65 -2.01
N ILE A 415 42.66 -29.37 -0.93
CA ILE A 415 43.61 -30.30 -0.32
C ILE A 415 43.91 -31.48 -1.26
N GLU A 416 42.89 -32.05 -1.90
CA GLU A 416 43.06 -33.20 -2.81
C GLU A 416 43.90 -32.87 -4.05
N ASN A 417 43.77 -31.65 -4.58
CA ASN A 417 44.42 -31.23 -5.82
C ASN A 417 45.71 -30.41 -5.60
N TYR A 418 46.22 -30.34 -4.36
CA TYR A 418 47.43 -29.59 -4.05
C TYR A 418 48.69 -30.16 -4.75
N PRO A 419 49.59 -29.34 -5.31
CA PRO A 419 49.57 -27.87 -5.34
C PRO A 419 48.77 -27.30 -6.50
N LEU A 420 47.90 -26.33 -6.22
CA LEU A 420 47.17 -25.61 -7.26
C LEU A 420 47.96 -24.38 -7.72
N SER A 421 48.01 -24.16 -9.03
CA SER A 421 48.44 -22.90 -9.65
C SER A 421 47.36 -21.81 -9.53
N GLU A 422 47.73 -20.54 -9.75
CA GLU A 422 46.74 -19.45 -9.70
C GLU A 422 45.59 -19.66 -10.70
N GLU A 423 45.87 -20.16 -11.91
CA GLU A 423 44.84 -20.46 -12.93
C GLU A 423 43.86 -21.55 -12.48
N GLU A 424 44.35 -22.58 -11.78
CA GLU A 424 43.52 -23.67 -11.25
C GLU A 424 42.66 -23.20 -10.07
N ILE A 425 43.19 -22.32 -9.21
CA ILE A 425 42.44 -21.65 -8.14
C ILE A 425 41.32 -20.79 -8.75
N GLU A 426 41.62 -20.00 -9.79
CA GLU A 426 40.58 -19.20 -10.46
C GLU A 426 39.46 -20.09 -11.03
N SER A 427 39.83 -21.19 -11.69
CA SER A 427 38.88 -22.11 -12.29
C SER A 427 37.98 -22.78 -11.25
N LEU A 428 38.56 -23.19 -10.12
CA LEU A 428 37.83 -23.81 -9.02
C LEU A 428 36.82 -22.84 -8.40
N VAL A 429 37.25 -21.62 -8.10
CA VAL A 429 36.39 -20.57 -7.53
C VAL A 429 35.27 -20.19 -8.50
N LYS A 430 35.57 -20.00 -9.80
CA LYS A 430 34.55 -19.71 -10.82
C LYS A 430 33.49 -20.81 -10.90
N LYS A 431 33.89 -22.08 -10.86
CA LYS A 431 32.97 -23.22 -10.90
C LYS A 431 32.04 -23.26 -9.68
N THR A 432 32.59 -23.03 -8.48
CA THR A 432 31.79 -23.00 -7.24
C THR A 432 30.82 -21.83 -7.22
N VAL A 433 31.28 -20.63 -7.58
CA VAL A 433 30.44 -19.43 -7.69
C VAL A 433 29.27 -19.67 -8.64
N LEU A 434 29.52 -20.29 -9.80
CA LEU A 434 28.46 -20.67 -10.74
C LEU A 434 27.41 -21.59 -10.11
N SER A 435 27.80 -22.68 -9.44
CA SER A 435 26.82 -23.57 -8.81
C SER A 435 26.00 -22.91 -7.72
N THR A 436 26.62 -22.02 -6.93
CA THR A 436 25.91 -21.28 -5.87
C THR A 436 24.91 -20.28 -6.46
N ILE A 437 25.30 -19.57 -7.52
CA ILE A 437 24.41 -18.66 -8.25
C ILE A 437 23.22 -19.42 -8.85
N SER A 438 23.44 -20.55 -9.53
CA SER A 438 22.35 -21.33 -10.12
C SER A 438 21.34 -21.81 -9.07
N SER A 439 21.81 -22.18 -7.88
CA SER A 439 20.93 -22.55 -6.77
C SER A 439 20.12 -21.36 -6.27
N TYR A 440 20.75 -20.20 -6.07
CA TYR A 440 20.07 -18.99 -5.60
C TYR A 440 19.08 -18.42 -6.63
N ALA A 441 19.41 -18.44 -7.92
CA ALA A 441 18.54 -17.98 -8.99
C ALA A 441 17.20 -18.74 -9.03
N LYS A 442 17.24 -20.03 -8.68
CA LYS A 442 16.08 -20.92 -8.62
C LYS A 442 15.28 -20.81 -7.33
N ASP A 443 15.96 -20.77 -6.18
CA ASP A 443 15.36 -20.83 -4.84
C ASP A 443 15.69 -19.56 -4.02
N ASN A 444 15.33 -18.37 -4.53
CA ASN A 444 15.56 -17.10 -3.82
C ASN A 444 14.43 -16.79 -2.81
N PRO A 445 14.73 -15.97 -1.77
CA PRO A 445 13.76 -15.57 -0.75
C PRO A 445 12.57 -14.74 -1.26
N TYR A 446 12.62 -14.27 -2.51
CA TYR A 446 11.54 -13.49 -3.14
C TYR A 446 10.53 -14.37 -3.89
N GLY A 447 10.80 -15.66 -4.08
CA GLY A 447 9.89 -16.61 -4.73
C GLY A 447 9.71 -16.42 -6.23
N VAL A 448 10.63 -15.69 -6.89
CA VAL A 448 10.57 -15.37 -8.33
C VAL A 448 11.78 -15.99 -9.02
N GLU A 449 11.59 -16.95 -9.93
CA GLU A 449 12.69 -17.53 -10.72
C GLU A 449 13.42 -16.42 -11.51
N LEU A 450 14.69 -16.15 -11.16
CA LEU A 450 15.49 -15.12 -11.83
C LEU A 450 16.21 -15.73 -13.03
N LYS A 451 15.92 -15.24 -14.24
CA LYS A 451 16.56 -15.71 -15.47
C LYS A 451 17.56 -14.67 -15.96
N PHE A 452 18.85 -14.98 -15.85
CA PHE A 452 19.95 -14.16 -16.37
C PHE A 452 21.15 -15.06 -16.69
N ASN A 453 22.10 -14.57 -17.49
CA ASN A 453 23.31 -15.28 -17.84
C ASN A 453 24.25 -15.42 -16.63
N GLU A 454 24.15 -16.56 -15.95
CA GLU A 454 24.95 -16.91 -14.77
C GLU A 454 26.47 -16.88 -15.06
N THR A 455 26.86 -17.22 -16.29
CA THR A 455 28.28 -17.19 -16.72
C THR A 455 28.80 -15.76 -16.77
N LEU A 456 28.03 -14.84 -17.35
CA LEU A 456 28.38 -13.43 -17.42
C LEU A 456 28.40 -12.78 -16.03
N LEU A 457 27.45 -13.13 -15.15
CA LEU A 457 27.44 -12.69 -13.76
C LEU A 457 28.72 -13.13 -13.03
N ALA A 458 29.10 -14.40 -13.15
CA ALA A 458 30.32 -14.92 -12.55
C ALA A 458 31.59 -14.24 -13.10
N GLU A 459 31.64 -13.95 -14.40
CA GLU A 459 32.77 -13.23 -15.01
C GLU A 459 32.92 -11.80 -14.48
N ILE A 460 31.82 -11.04 -14.40
CA ILE A 460 31.82 -9.68 -13.85
C ILE A 460 32.19 -9.73 -12.36
N ALA A 461 31.60 -10.63 -11.59
CA ALA A 461 31.88 -10.81 -10.18
C ALA A 461 33.36 -11.14 -9.92
N PHE A 462 33.94 -12.04 -10.72
CA PHE A 462 35.35 -12.41 -10.62
C PHE A 462 36.30 -11.27 -10.99
N ARG A 463 35.93 -10.44 -11.99
CA ARG A 463 36.69 -9.25 -12.38
C ARG A 463 36.80 -8.23 -11.23
N PHE A 464 35.72 -8.06 -10.47
CA PHE A 464 35.61 -7.09 -9.38
C PHE A 464 35.73 -7.69 -7.98
N LYS A 465 36.19 -8.95 -7.85
CA LYS A 465 36.27 -9.68 -6.57
C LYS A 465 37.04 -8.94 -5.47
N ASP A 466 38.04 -8.15 -5.85
CA ASP A 466 38.92 -7.41 -4.93
C ASP A 466 38.33 -6.03 -4.54
N ASN A 467 37.36 -5.52 -5.31
CA ASN A 467 36.68 -4.25 -5.04
C ASN A 467 35.24 -4.25 -5.59
N PRO A 468 34.30 -4.97 -4.94
CA PRO A 468 32.91 -5.08 -5.40
C PRO A 468 32.19 -3.73 -5.56
N SER A 469 32.55 -2.74 -4.73
CA SER A 469 31.95 -1.40 -4.78
C SER A 469 32.34 -0.59 -6.03
N ALA A 470 33.36 -1.02 -6.79
CA ALA A 470 33.73 -0.41 -8.07
C ALA A 470 32.81 -0.82 -9.24
N ILE A 471 31.93 -1.81 -9.06
CA ILE A 471 30.96 -2.22 -10.09
C ILE A 471 30.00 -1.06 -10.37
N THR A 472 29.91 -0.69 -11.64
CA THR A 472 29.06 0.39 -12.14
C THR A 472 27.82 -0.14 -12.87
N ARG A 473 26.86 0.74 -13.16
CA ARG A 473 25.67 0.40 -13.97
C ARG A 473 26.02 -0.08 -15.38
N GLU A 474 27.10 0.42 -15.97
CA GLU A 474 27.55 -0.02 -17.30
C GLU A 474 28.09 -1.46 -17.29
N ASP A 475 28.73 -1.89 -16.20
CA ASP A 475 29.26 -3.25 -16.08
C ASP A 475 28.13 -4.30 -16.05
N VAL A 476 27.02 -3.98 -15.40
CA VAL A 476 25.87 -4.90 -15.22
C VAL A 476 24.78 -4.75 -16.26
N LYS A 477 24.90 -3.78 -17.17
CA LYS A 477 23.88 -3.47 -18.18
C LYS A 477 23.40 -4.68 -19.01
N PRO A 478 24.29 -5.55 -19.52
CA PRO A 478 23.81 -6.71 -20.28
C PRO A 478 22.98 -7.69 -19.45
N LEU A 479 23.27 -7.80 -18.14
CA LEU A 479 22.49 -8.63 -17.21
C LEU A 479 21.13 -8.01 -16.90
N ALA A 480 21.09 -6.69 -16.68
CA ALA A 480 19.84 -5.95 -16.48
C ALA A 480 18.93 -6.07 -17.71
N GLU A 481 19.48 -5.95 -18.93
CA GLU A 481 18.72 -6.15 -20.17
C GLU A 481 18.11 -7.56 -20.31
N GLU A 482 18.75 -8.59 -19.78
CA GLU A 482 18.20 -9.96 -19.74
C GLU A 482 17.15 -10.17 -18.65
N LEU A 483 17.28 -9.48 -17.51
CA LEU A 483 16.35 -9.56 -16.38
C LEU A 483 15.07 -8.75 -16.62
N TRP A 484 15.17 -7.68 -17.41
CA TRP A 484 14.09 -6.75 -17.71
C TRP A 484 12.76 -7.38 -18.13
N PRO A 485 12.71 -8.38 -19.03
CA PRO A 485 11.44 -8.99 -19.43
C PRO A 485 10.68 -9.58 -18.24
N VAL A 486 11.39 -10.19 -17.29
CA VAL A 486 10.81 -10.81 -16.09
C VAL A 486 10.26 -9.73 -15.14
N VAL A 487 11.06 -8.69 -14.87
CA VAL A 487 10.63 -7.56 -14.02
C VAL A 487 9.41 -6.86 -14.62
N LYS A 488 9.44 -6.62 -15.94
CA LYS A 488 8.35 -5.98 -16.67
C LYS A 488 7.09 -6.84 -16.73
N GLU A 489 7.22 -8.15 -16.87
CA GLU A 489 6.10 -9.10 -16.88
C GLU A 489 5.41 -9.15 -15.51
N ASN A 490 6.19 -9.26 -14.42
CA ASN A 490 5.66 -9.27 -13.06
C ASN A 490 4.99 -7.93 -12.67
N ALA A 491 5.49 -6.81 -13.20
CA ALA A 491 4.84 -5.51 -13.05
C ALA A 491 3.68 -5.29 -14.04
N GLY A 492 3.38 -6.27 -14.90
CA GLY A 492 2.44 -6.16 -16.02
C GLY A 492 1.05 -5.71 -15.59
N THR A 493 0.53 -6.24 -14.48
CA THR A 493 -0.79 -5.87 -13.93
C THR A 493 -0.82 -4.39 -13.51
N TYR A 494 0.19 -3.92 -12.78
CA TYR A 494 0.29 -2.51 -12.38
C TYR A 494 0.46 -1.58 -13.59
N LEU A 495 1.35 -1.94 -14.52
CA LEU A 495 1.58 -1.20 -15.75
C LEU A 495 0.33 -1.15 -16.64
N SER A 496 -0.52 -2.19 -16.59
CA SER A 496 -1.80 -2.23 -17.32
C SER A 496 -2.87 -1.29 -16.75
N MET A 497 -2.76 -0.85 -15.48
CA MET A 497 -3.67 0.15 -14.93
C MET A 497 -3.39 1.57 -15.47
N LEU A 498 -2.15 1.82 -15.92
CA LEU A 498 -1.71 3.14 -16.37
C LEU A 498 -1.90 3.36 -17.88
N LYS A 499 -2.41 2.37 -18.62
CA LYS A 499 -2.67 2.46 -20.06
C LYS A 499 -3.80 1.53 -20.49
N SER A 500 -4.42 1.81 -21.63
CA SER A 500 -5.43 0.91 -22.20
C SER A 500 -4.84 -0.39 -22.75
N GLU A 501 -5.64 -1.46 -22.78
CA GLU A 501 -5.25 -2.77 -23.34
C GLU A 501 -4.85 -2.65 -24.83
N ASP A 502 -5.49 -1.74 -25.58
CA ASP A 502 -5.16 -1.44 -26.98
C ASP A 502 -3.90 -0.55 -27.17
N ASN A 503 -3.26 -0.13 -26.08
CA ASN A 503 -2.10 0.79 -26.06
C ASN A 503 -2.35 2.14 -26.76
N THR A 504 -3.59 2.60 -26.82
CA THR A 504 -3.95 3.89 -27.44
C THR A 504 -4.17 5.03 -26.44
N THR A 505 -4.26 4.69 -25.15
CA THR A 505 -4.60 5.61 -24.07
C THR A 505 -3.63 5.47 -22.91
N VAL A 506 -3.17 6.58 -22.35
CA VAL A 506 -2.32 6.62 -21.14
C VAL A 506 -3.01 7.43 -20.04
N LEU A 507 -2.88 6.96 -18.80
CA LEU A 507 -3.28 7.67 -17.59
C LEU A 507 -2.10 8.46 -17.03
N ILE A 508 -2.33 9.74 -16.79
CA ILE A 508 -1.39 10.65 -16.13
C ILE A 508 -2.06 11.11 -14.82
N THR A 509 -1.36 11.02 -13.71
CA THR A 509 -1.81 11.52 -12.42
C THR A 509 -0.94 12.67 -11.97
N PHE A 510 -1.53 13.65 -11.29
CA PHE A 510 -0.81 14.81 -10.78
C PHE A 510 -1.61 15.51 -9.69
N ILE A 511 -0.94 16.34 -8.88
CA ILE A 511 -1.57 17.22 -7.91
C ILE A 511 -1.49 18.64 -8.47
N PRO A 512 -2.61 19.29 -8.84
CA PRO A 512 -2.58 20.66 -9.32
C PRO A 512 -2.07 21.59 -8.22
N LEU A 513 -1.18 22.51 -8.58
CA LEU A 513 -0.73 23.57 -7.69
C LEU A 513 -1.81 24.65 -7.61
N GLY A 514 -1.82 25.44 -6.54
CA GLY A 514 -2.76 26.53 -6.35
C GLY A 514 -2.91 26.91 -4.89
N GLU A 515 -3.49 28.08 -4.63
CA GLU A 515 -4.09 28.37 -3.34
C GLU A 515 -5.56 27.90 -3.37
N PRO A 516 -6.19 27.66 -2.21
CA PRO A 516 -7.63 27.46 -2.17
C PRO A 516 -8.36 28.60 -2.87
N GLY A 517 -9.37 28.24 -3.65
CA GLY A 517 -10.25 29.21 -4.29
C GLY A 517 -11.01 30.08 -3.28
N PRO A 518 -11.79 31.06 -3.75
CA PRO A 518 -12.67 31.83 -2.88
C PRO A 518 -13.59 30.89 -2.07
N ASP A 519 -14.04 31.30 -0.87
CA ASP A 519 -14.86 30.46 0.04
C ASP A 519 -16.00 29.70 -0.65
N THR A 520 -16.56 30.29 -1.71
CA THR A 520 -17.69 29.74 -2.45
C THR A 520 -17.32 28.62 -3.45
N ASP A 521 -16.05 28.50 -3.82
CA ASP A 521 -15.50 27.46 -4.71
C ASP A 521 -14.00 27.24 -4.36
N PRO A 522 -13.70 26.41 -3.36
CA PRO A 522 -12.34 26.17 -2.88
C PRO A 522 -11.44 25.49 -3.93
N TYR A 523 -12.01 24.85 -4.95
CA TYR A 523 -11.27 24.09 -5.95
C TYR A 523 -10.99 24.84 -7.25
N LEU A 524 -11.45 26.10 -7.36
CA LEU A 524 -11.32 26.93 -8.56
C LEU A 524 -9.90 26.96 -9.14
N TYR A 525 -8.90 27.32 -8.34
CA TYR A 525 -7.53 27.48 -8.85
C TYR A 525 -6.89 26.14 -9.19
N TYR A 526 -7.18 25.08 -8.41
CA TYR A 526 -6.74 23.73 -8.71
C TYR A 526 -7.32 23.23 -10.05
N ALA A 527 -8.61 23.44 -10.29
CA ALA A 527 -9.26 23.07 -11.54
C ALA A 527 -8.75 23.88 -12.75
N GLN A 528 -8.47 25.18 -12.58
CA GLN A 528 -7.86 26.01 -13.62
C GLN A 528 -6.45 25.51 -14.00
N ASN A 529 -5.63 25.17 -13.00
CA ASN A 529 -4.30 24.64 -13.25
C ASN A 529 -4.34 23.23 -13.85
N ALA A 530 -5.27 22.37 -13.41
CA ALA A 530 -5.54 21.09 -14.07
C ALA A 530 -5.93 21.26 -15.54
N THR A 531 -6.79 22.24 -15.86
CA THR A 531 -7.14 22.57 -17.25
C THR A 531 -5.90 23.01 -18.04
N LYS A 532 -5.03 23.82 -17.44
CA LYS A 532 -3.77 24.24 -18.06
C LYS A 532 -2.81 23.07 -18.29
N VAL A 533 -2.74 22.11 -17.35
CA VAL A 533 -1.98 20.86 -17.50
C VAL A 533 -2.46 20.09 -18.73
N LYS A 534 -3.78 19.90 -18.88
CA LYS A 534 -4.36 19.24 -20.05
C LYS A 534 -4.02 19.97 -21.35
N GLU A 535 -4.18 21.29 -21.40
CA GLU A 535 -3.85 22.08 -22.60
C GLU A 535 -2.38 21.87 -23.02
N ILE A 536 -1.45 21.93 -22.06
CA ILE A 536 -0.02 21.72 -22.33
C ILE A 536 0.25 20.27 -22.77
N ALA A 537 -0.43 19.28 -22.17
CA ALA A 537 -0.33 17.90 -22.61
C ALA A 537 -0.77 17.76 -24.07
N LEU A 538 -1.94 18.30 -24.44
CA LEU A 538 -2.43 18.24 -25.81
C LEU A 538 -1.52 18.99 -26.81
N GLU A 539 -0.89 20.11 -26.41
CA GLU A 539 0.12 20.78 -27.22
C GLU A 539 1.34 19.89 -27.50
N GLU A 540 1.86 19.18 -26.48
CA GLU A 540 3.07 18.37 -26.62
C GLU A 540 2.80 17.03 -27.32
N PHE A 541 1.73 16.32 -26.96
CA PHE A 541 1.31 15.10 -27.64
C PHE A 541 0.85 15.38 -29.08
N GLY A 542 0.18 16.52 -29.31
CA GLY A 542 -0.31 16.95 -30.62
C GLY A 542 0.78 17.16 -31.68
N LYS A 543 2.04 17.38 -31.27
CA LYS A 543 3.19 17.47 -32.19
C LYS A 543 3.47 16.17 -32.95
N TYR A 544 3.12 15.04 -32.34
CA TYR A 544 3.35 13.70 -32.89
C TYR A 544 2.04 12.98 -33.23
N PHE A 545 0.95 13.29 -32.51
CA PHE A 545 -0.36 12.67 -32.65
C PHE A 545 -1.44 13.76 -32.85
N PRO A 546 -1.73 14.17 -34.10
CA PRO A 546 -2.65 15.28 -34.38
C PRO A 546 -4.07 15.09 -33.84
N ASP A 547 -4.51 13.85 -33.70
CA ASP A 547 -5.85 13.48 -33.21
C ASP A 547 -5.88 13.18 -31.70
N ALA A 548 -4.80 13.52 -30.97
CA ALA A 548 -4.72 13.32 -29.53
C ALA A 548 -5.85 14.03 -28.79
N PHE A 549 -6.54 13.31 -27.92
CA PHE A 549 -7.65 13.84 -27.14
C PHE A 549 -7.42 13.59 -25.64
N GLY A 550 -7.84 14.54 -24.80
CA GLY A 550 -7.59 14.51 -23.37
C GLY A 550 -8.82 14.84 -22.53
N ALA A 551 -9.00 14.13 -21.43
CA ALA A 551 -10.09 14.34 -20.48
C ALA A 551 -9.57 14.38 -19.03
N LEU A 552 -10.10 15.28 -18.22
CA LEU A 552 -9.72 15.46 -16.82
C LEU A 552 -10.75 14.87 -15.85
N GLY A 553 -10.26 14.23 -14.79
CA GLY A 553 -11.06 13.77 -13.66
C GLY A 553 -10.37 14.01 -12.33
N GLY A 554 -11.02 13.62 -11.24
CA GLY A 554 -10.56 13.85 -9.87
C GLY A 554 -11.35 14.95 -9.16
N THR A 555 -11.25 14.96 -7.83
CA THR A 555 -12.05 15.79 -6.93
C THR A 555 -11.97 17.29 -7.24
N PRO A 556 -10.79 17.88 -7.53
CA PRO A 556 -10.71 19.33 -7.77
C PRO A 556 -11.49 19.77 -9.00
N VAL A 557 -11.39 19.02 -10.11
CA VAL A 557 -12.08 19.33 -11.37
C VAL A 557 -13.58 19.11 -11.21
N GLN A 558 -13.98 17.96 -10.65
CA GLN A 558 -15.38 17.63 -10.42
C GLN A 558 -16.08 18.68 -9.53
N SER A 559 -15.48 19.04 -8.40
CA SER A 559 -16.07 19.98 -7.44
C SER A 559 -16.23 21.38 -8.01
N HIS A 560 -15.25 21.84 -8.78
CA HIS A 560 -15.32 23.10 -9.51
C HIS A 560 -16.43 23.08 -10.56
N GLU A 561 -16.50 22.04 -11.40
CA GLU A 561 -17.54 21.90 -12.43
C GLU A 561 -18.93 21.87 -11.80
N MET A 562 -19.14 21.09 -10.74
CA MET A 562 -20.42 21.02 -10.02
C MET A 562 -20.87 22.40 -9.50
N THR A 563 -19.93 23.18 -8.94
CA THR A 563 -20.24 24.53 -8.46
C THR A 563 -20.56 25.49 -9.61
N ALA A 564 -19.76 25.47 -10.68
CA ALA A 564 -19.91 26.36 -11.82
C ALA A 564 -21.22 26.09 -12.60
N TYR A 565 -21.47 24.82 -12.95
CA TYR A 565 -22.68 24.40 -13.64
C TYR A 565 -23.91 24.51 -12.74
N GLY A 566 -23.81 24.13 -11.46
CA GLY A 566 -24.91 24.25 -10.51
C GLY A 566 -25.40 25.70 -10.35
N ARG A 567 -24.49 26.69 -10.28
CA ARG A 567 -24.86 28.11 -10.29
C ARG A 567 -25.50 28.55 -11.61
N SER A 568 -24.90 28.14 -12.73
CA SER A 568 -25.41 28.46 -14.08
C SER A 568 -26.82 27.92 -14.28
N ASP A 569 -27.06 26.67 -13.89
CA ASP A 569 -28.34 25.99 -13.98
C ASP A 569 -29.36 26.64 -13.07
N ASN A 570 -29.04 26.90 -11.80
CA ASN A 570 -29.92 27.61 -10.88
C ASN A 570 -30.36 28.96 -11.45
N GLN A 571 -29.44 29.71 -12.08
CA GLN A 571 -29.77 30.99 -12.70
C GLN A 571 -30.65 30.82 -13.95
N LYS A 572 -30.28 29.92 -14.87
CA LYS A 572 -31.03 29.67 -16.13
C LYS A 572 -32.44 29.16 -15.86
N THR A 573 -32.57 28.15 -15.00
CA THR A 573 -33.86 27.54 -14.65
C THR A 573 -34.74 28.55 -13.92
N SER A 574 -34.20 29.32 -12.97
CA SER A 574 -34.96 30.38 -12.28
C SER A 574 -35.46 31.46 -13.24
N GLN A 575 -34.62 31.92 -14.16
CA GLN A 575 -35.02 32.92 -15.17
C GLN A 575 -36.10 32.38 -16.09
N ALA A 576 -35.95 31.16 -16.60
CA ALA A 576 -36.93 30.51 -17.45
C ALA A 576 -38.26 30.27 -16.72
N SER A 577 -38.23 29.85 -15.46
CA SER A 577 -39.40 29.72 -14.59
C SER A 577 -40.17 31.03 -14.47
N ILE A 578 -39.47 32.14 -14.17
CA ILE A 578 -40.08 33.46 -14.03
C ILE A 578 -40.71 33.91 -15.36
N ILE A 579 -39.97 33.80 -16.46
CA ILE A 579 -40.44 34.22 -17.80
C ILE A 579 -41.64 33.40 -18.24
N GLY A 580 -41.56 32.06 -18.11
CA GLY A 580 -42.64 31.15 -18.47
C GLY A 580 -43.91 31.43 -17.66
N ALA A 581 -43.77 31.53 -16.34
CA ALA A 581 -44.87 31.90 -15.44
C ALA A 581 -45.47 33.27 -15.79
N LEU A 582 -44.63 34.27 -16.12
CA LEU A 582 -45.09 35.62 -16.48
C LEU A 582 -45.91 35.59 -17.77
N VAL A 583 -45.43 34.88 -18.80
CA VAL A 583 -46.12 34.76 -20.08
C VAL A 583 -47.48 34.08 -19.91
N VAL A 584 -47.51 32.95 -19.18
CA VAL A 584 -48.76 32.22 -18.95
C VAL A 584 -49.74 33.07 -18.13
N LEU A 585 -49.28 33.71 -17.05
CA LEU A 585 -50.13 34.54 -16.21
C LEU A 585 -50.60 35.81 -16.96
N PHE A 586 -49.78 36.37 -17.84
CA PHE A 586 -50.16 37.50 -18.69
C PHE A 586 -51.33 37.15 -19.61
N ILE A 587 -51.28 35.95 -20.20
CA ILE A 587 -52.37 35.42 -21.02
C ILE A 587 -53.62 35.19 -20.14
N LEU A 588 -53.46 34.57 -18.97
CA LEU A 588 -54.55 34.29 -18.02
C LEU A 588 -55.26 35.57 -17.56
N MET A 589 -54.51 36.63 -17.27
CA MET A 589 -55.04 37.94 -16.88
C MET A 589 -55.60 38.75 -18.06
N GLY A 590 -55.66 38.17 -19.26
CA GLY A 590 -56.25 38.81 -20.44
C GLY A 590 -55.44 39.99 -20.96
N GLY A 591 -54.11 39.97 -20.78
CA GLY A 591 -53.18 41.02 -21.21
C GLY A 591 -53.05 42.20 -20.24
N ALA A 592 -53.62 42.11 -19.04
CA ALA A 592 -53.48 43.16 -18.04
C ALA A 592 -52.12 43.08 -17.33
N LEU A 593 -51.15 43.89 -17.78
CA LEU A 593 -49.77 43.84 -17.30
C LEU A 593 -49.65 44.07 -15.79
N LEU A 594 -50.30 45.10 -15.25
CA LEU A 594 -50.20 45.41 -13.81
C LEU A 594 -50.86 44.34 -12.94
N ALA A 595 -52.00 43.78 -13.37
CA ALA A 595 -52.65 42.65 -12.71
C ALA A 595 -51.79 41.39 -12.73
N THR A 596 -51.07 41.16 -13.83
CA THR A 596 -50.11 40.04 -13.97
C THR A 596 -48.94 40.18 -13.03
N LEU A 597 -48.39 41.38 -12.87
CA LEU A 597 -47.23 41.61 -11.99
C LEU A 597 -47.58 41.51 -10.49
N LEU A 598 -48.85 41.66 -10.12
CA LEU A 598 -49.25 41.67 -8.72
C LEU A 598 -48.93 40.35 -7.99
N PRO A 599 -49.32 39.15 -8.47
CA PRO A 599 -48.88 37.88 -7.89
C PRO A 599 -47.36 37.75 -7.75
N PHE A 600 -46.59 38.23 -8.75
CA PHE A 600 -45.13 38.22 -8.69
C PHE A 600 -44.57 39.09 -7.56
N THR A 601 -45.25 40.19 -7.18
CA THR A 601 -44.82 40.95 -6.01
C THR A 601 -44.95 40.13 -4.73
N GLY A 602 -46.05 39.39 -4.55
CA GLY A 602 -46.23 38.51 -3.39
C GLY A 602 -45.18 37.41 -3.33
N VAL A 603 -44.93 36.76 -4.48
CA VAL A 603 -43.89 35.74 -4.64
C VAL A 603 -42.50 36.30 -4.31
N ALA A 604 -42.14 37.44 -4.90
CA ALA A 604 -40.83 38.04 -4.69
C ALA A 604 -40.62 38.39 -3.20
N THR A 605 -41.63 38.97 -2.55
CA THR A 605 -41.52 39.32 -1.13
C THR A 605 -41.46 38.09 -0.23
N SER A 606 -42.25 37.05 -0.50
CA SER A 606 -42.17 35.79 0.26
C SER A 606 -40.87 35.02 0.03
N ALA A 607 -40.40 34.92 -1.22
CA ALA A 607 -39.18 34.18 -1.55
C ALA A 607 -37.94 34.85 -0.96
N LEU A 608 -37.84 36.18 -1.06
CA LEU A 608 -36.75 36.94 -0.42
C LEU A 608 -36.79 36.82 1.10
N THR A 609 -37.98 36.80 1.69
CA THR A 609 -38.15 36.59 3.13
C THR A 609 -37.70 35.18 3.54
N ALA A 610 -38.16 34.14 2.83
CA ALA A 610 -37.82 32.76 3.13
C ALA A 610 -36.32 32.47 2.97
N LEU A 611 -35.72 32.89 1.84
CA LEU A 611 -34.29 32.72 1.59
C LEU A 611 -33.43 33.57 2.54
N GLY A 612 -33.89 34.76 2.92
CA GLY A 612 -33.19 35.58 3.91
C GLY A 612 -33.22 34.98 5.32
N ILE A 613 -34.32 34.35 5.72
CA ILE A 613 -34.40 33.58 6.98
C ILE A 613 -33.51 32.33 6.87
N ALA A 614 -33.57 31.62 5.75
CA ALA A 614 -32.76 30.43 5.51
C ALA A 614 -31.25 30.77 5.55
N TYR A 615 -30.83 31.92 5.00
CA TYR A 615 -29.47 32.45 5.14
C TYR A 615 -29.05 32.60 6.61
N LEU A 616 -29.90 33.23 7.43
CA LEU A 616 -29.61 33.45 8.85
C LEU A 616 -29.48 32.13 9.62
N LEU A 617 -30.36 31.17 9.34
CA LEU A 617 -30.31 29.83 9.95
C LEU A 617 -29.06 29.07 9.52
N THR A 618 -28.66 29.19 8.25
CA THR A 618 -27.47 28.52 7.71
C THR A 618 -26.20 29.11 8.28
N LYS A 619 -26.08 30.43 8.31
CA LYS A 619 -24.97 31.13 8.95
C LYS A 619 -24.87 30.84 10.45
N GLY A 620 -26.00 30.55 11.10
CA GLY A 620 -26.07 30.15 12.50
C GLY A 620 -25.76 28.67 12.76
N GLY A 621 -25.49 27.87 11.73
CA GLY A 621 -25.23 26.43 11.84
C GLY A 621 -26.46 25.59 12.22
N ILE A 622 -27.67 26.15 12.07
CA ILE A 622 -28.93 25.47 12.42
C ILE A 622 -29.46 24.64 11.25
N LEU A 623 -29.22 25.10 10.02
CA LEU A 623 -29.75 24.53 8.79
C LEU A 623 -28.63 24.47 7.74
N ASN A 624 -28.65 23.48 6.85
CA ASN A 624 -27.78 23.47 5.67
C ASN A 624 -28.63 23.63 4.41
N ILE A 625 -28.09 24.25 3.37
CA ILE A 625 -28.81 24.47 2.12
C ILE A 625 -28.00 23.91 0.97
N GLY A 626 -28.52 22.88 0.33
CA GLY A 626 -28.01 22.35 -0.91
C GLY A 626 -28.57 23.06 -2.13
N SER A 627 -27.83 22.98 -3.22
CA SER A 627 -28.20 23.57 -4.52
C SER A 627 -29.59 23.13 -4.98
N TRP A 628 -29.92 21.86 -4.78
CA TRP A 628 -31.21 21.26 -5.10
C TRP A 628 -32.35 21.78 -4.22
N ALA A 629 -32.12 21.86 -2.91
CA ALA A 629 -33.10 22.41 -1.97
C ALA A 629 -33.41 23.88 -2.32
N GLN A 630 -32.40 24.67 -2.67
CA GLN A 630 -32.58 26.04 -3.14
C GLN A 630 -33.38 26.11 -4.46
N MET A 631 -33.00 25.32 -5.46
CA MET A 631 -33.63 25.29 -6.78
C MET A 631 -35.13 24.96 -6.70
N LEU A 632 -35.48 23.91 -5.96
CA LEU A 632 -36.87 23.52 -5.75
C LEU A 632 -37.63 24.51 -4.87
N THR A 633 -36.97 25.12 -3.88
CA THR A 633 -37.59 26.17 -3.05
C THR A 633 -38.00 27.36 -3.89
N ILE A 634 -37.13 27.88 -4.76
CA ILE A 634 -37.44 29.02 -5.64
C ILE A 634 -38.58 28.66 -6.59
N THR A 635 -38.48 27.51 -7.25
CA THR A 635 -39.46 27.05 -8.24
C THR A 635 -40.83 26.82 -7.61
N THR A 636 -40.88 26.18 -6.43
CA THR A 636 -42.10 25.89 -5.69
C THR A 636 -42.71 27.15 -5.09
N ALA A 637 -41.91 28.03 -4.47
CA ALA A 637 -42.38 29.29 -3.94
C ALA A 637 -42.96 30.20 -5.04
N LEU A 638 -42.37 30.17 -6.23
CA LEU A 638 -42.89 30.88 -7.39
C LEU A 638 -44.23 30.33 -7.86
N GLY A 639 -44.32 29.01 -8.03
CA GLY A 639 -45.57 28.35 -8.39
C GLY A 639 -46.70 28.60 -7.39
N LEU A 640 -46.53 28.15 -6.15
CA LEU A 640 -47.53 28.28 -5.08
C LEU A 640 -47.89 29.74 -4.80
N GLY A 641 -46.90 30.64 -4.82
CA GLY A 641 -47.14 32.06 -4.57
C GLY A 641 -47.97 32.72 -5.67
N ILE A 642 -47.77 32.32 -6.93
CA ILE A 642 -48.64 32.75 -8.03
C ILE A 642 -50.03 32.16 -7.85
N ASP A 643 -50.15 30.87 -7.52
CA ASP A 643 -51.42 30.18 -7.40
C ASP A 643 -52.30 30.81 -6.32
N TYR A 644 -51.78 30.99 -5.10
CA TYR A 644 -52.54 31.56 -3.99
C TYR A 644 -52.93 33.01 -4.25
N SER A 645 -51.99 33.81 -4.76
CA SER A 645 -52.22 35.23 -5.03
C SER A 645 -53.23 35.41 -6.15
N THR A 646 -53.13 34.63 -7.22
CA THR A 646 -54.01 34.70 -8.39
C THR A 646 -55.41 34.19 -8.03
N TYR A 647 -55.53 33.11 -7.26
CA TYR A 647 -56.82 32.65 -6.76
C TYR A 647 -57.53 33.73 -5.92
N TYR A 648 -56.80 34.38 -5.01
CA TYR A 648 -57.33 35.51 -4.25
C TYR A 648 -57.73 36.68 -5.16
N VAL A 649 -56.87 37.10 -6.09
CA VAL A 649 -57.14 38.20 -7.02
C VAL A 649 -58.36 37.90 -7.91
N HIS A 650 -58.52 36.65 -8.33
CA HIS A 650 -59.69 36.20 -9.08
C HIS A 650 -60.98 36.37 -8.26
N ARG A 651 -60.98 35.95 -6.98
CA ARG A 651 -62.13 36.16 -6.07
C ARG A 651 -62.39 37.63 -5.80
N PHE A 652 -61.35 38.44 -5.63
CA PHE A 652 -61.50 39.88 -5.48
C PHE A 652 -62.16 40.50 -6.71
N LYS A 653 -61.74 40.10 -7.92
CA LYS A 653 -62.34 40.54 -9.18
C LYS A 653 -63.81 40.13 -9.31
N GLU A 654 -64.16 38.91 -8.87
CA GLU A 654 -65.55 38.41 -8.80
C GLU A 654 -66.42 39.37 -7.97
N TYR A 655 -66.00 39.72 -6.74
CA TYR A 655 -66.75 40.62 -5.86
C TYR A 655 -66.84 42.07 -6.35
N ILE A 656 -65.78 42.60 -6.97
CA ILE A 656 -65.84 43.93 -7.60
C ILE A 656 -66.82 43.90 -8.79
N ALA A 657 -66.81 42.84 -9.59
CA ALA A 657 -67.75 42.66 -10.71
C ALA A 657 -69.22 42.56 -10.21
N GLU A 658 -69.46 41.97 -9.04
CA GLU A 658 -70.76 41.95 -8.35
C GLU A 658 -71.18 43.31 -7.75
N GLY A 659 -70.31 44.32 -7.79
CA GLY A 659 -70.63 45.69 -7.35
C GLY A 659 -70.32 45.99 -5.88
N TYR A 660 -69.48 45.18 -5.22
CA TYR A 660 -69.05 45.47 -3.85
C TYR A 660 -68.06 46.65 -3.81
N GLU A 661 -68.14 47.48 -2.76
CA GLU A 661 -67.12 48.50 -2.48
C GLU A 661 -65.76 47.86 -2.15
N HIS A 662 -64.66 48.54 -2.48
CA HIS A 662 -63.28 48.03 -2.43
C HIS A 662 -62.92 47.33 -1.11
N GLU A 663 -63.10 48.00 0.03
CA GLU A 663 -62.76 47.43 1.34
C GLU A 663 -63.59 46.18 1.64
N LYS A 664 -64.87 46.19 1.26
CA LYS A 664 -65.79 45.07 1.48
C LYS A 664 -65.48 43.91 0.53
N ALA A 665 -65.14 44.20 -0.72
CA ALA A 665 -64.70 43.22 -1.70
C ALA A 665 -63.42 42.52 -1.25
N VAL A 666 -62.43 43.26 -0.72
CA VAL A 666 -61.22 42.67 -0.12
C VAL A 666 -61.57 41.77 1.06
N ALA A 667 -62.41 42.25 1.98
CA ALA A 667 -62.76 41.50 3.18
C ALA A 667 -63.53 40.20 2.87
N GLU A 668 -64.48 40.22 1.92
CA GLU A 668 -65.25 39.03 1.52
C GLU A 668 -64.42 38.07 0.65
N ALA A 669 -63.62 38.60 -0.29
CA ALA A 669 -62.69 37.79 -1.08
C ALA A 669 -61.73 37.03 -0.16
N LEU A 670 -61.16 37.69 0.84
CA LEU A 670 -60.22 37.06 1.77
C LEU A 670 -60.92 36.02 2.67
N LYS A 671 -62.14 36.33 3.13
CA LYS A 671 -62.94 35.42 3.96
C LYS A 671 -63.27 34.11 3.24
N ARG A 672 -63.50 34.16 1.92
CA ARG A 672 -63.79 32.98 1.10
C ARG A 672 -62.53 32.29 0.58
N ALA A 673 -61.51 33.06 0.18
CA ALA A 673 -60.28 32.50 -0.35
C ALA A 673 -59.46 31.76 0.72
N LYS A 674 -59.48 32.22 1.98
CA LYS A 674 -58.66 31.65 3.06
C LYS A 674 -58.85 30.15 3.26
N ASP A 675 -60.08 29.64 3.11
CA ASP A 675 -60.36 28.23 3.39
C ASP A 675 -59.62 27.35 2.38
N ALA A 676 -59.62 27.73 1.10
CA ALA A 676 -58.91 26.98 0.06
C ALA A 676 -57.39 27.19 0.13
N VAL A 677 -56.91 28.43 0.38
CA VAL A 677 -55.48 28.74 0.47
C VAL A 677 -54.83 28.07 1.69
N LEU A 678 -55.51 28.06 2.86
CA LEU A 678 -54.99 27.37 4.05
C LEU A 678 -54.92 25.85 3.85
N ALA A 679 -55.91 25.25 3.18
CA ALA A 679 -55.87 23.82 2.84
C ALA A 679 -54.60 23.44 2.09
N SER A 680 -54.36 24.24 1.05
CA SER A 680 -53.30 24.09 0.07
C SER A 680 -51.97 24.21 0.80
N ALA A 681 -51.74 25.36 1.44
CA ALA A 681 -50.50 25.63 2.16
C ALA A 681 -50.22 24.67 3.32
N PHE A 682 -51.21 24.28 4.13
CA PHE A 682 -50.95 23.31 5.20
C PHE A 682 -50.57 21.95 4.65
N THR A 683 -51.18 21.53 3.55
CA THR A 683 -50.85 20.22 2.99
C THR A 683 -49.54 20.25 2.23
N ASP A 684 -49.20 21.34 1.55
CA ASP A 684 -47.86 21.60 1.01
C ASP A 684 -46.79 21.53 2.10
N ILE A 685 -46.98 22.26 3.21
CA ILE A 685 -46.07 22.26 4.36
C ILE A 685 -45.85 20.83 4.86
N ILE A 686 -46.93 20.06 5.04
CA ILE A 686 -46.88 18.67 5.50
C ILE A 686 -46.17 17.77 4.49
N ALA A 687 -46.50 17.91 3.20
CA ALA A 687 -45.94 17.11 2.12
C ALA A 687 -44.42 17.32 2.06
N PHE A 688 -43.96 18.56 1.89
CA PHE A 688 -42.54 18.86 1.85
C PHE A 688 -41.85 18.53 3.18
N ALA A 689 -42.45 18.81 4.33
CA ALA A 689 -41.87 18.45 5.64
C ALA A 689 -41.72 16.94 5.83
N SER A 690 -42.48 16.11 5.12
CA SER A 690 -42.32 14.65 5.18
C SER A 690 -40.94 14.19 4.68
N PHE A 691 -40.23 14.98 3.85
CA PHE A 691 -38.85 14.69 3.48
C PHE A 691 -37.89 14.64 4.69
N VAL A 692 -38.21 15.31 5.80
CA VAL A 692 -37.40 15.24 7.03
C VAL A 692 -37.39 13.81 7.60
N LEU A 693 -38.36 12.97 7.26
CA LEU A 693 -38.37 11.55 7.67
C LEU A 693 -37.29 10.72 6.97
N ALA A 694 -36.71 11.23 5.88
CA ALA A 694 -35.46 10.75 5.28
C ALA A 694 -34.24 11.48 5.87
N TRP A 695 -34.21 11.64 7.19
CA TRP A 695 -33.13 12.29 7.96
C TRP A 695 -31.72 11.71 7.70
N GLU A 696 -31.61 10.53 7.09
CA GLU A 696 -30.34 9.89 6.77
C GLU A 696 -29.68 10.49 5.53
N PHE A 697 -30.44 11.24 4.73
CA PHE A 697 -30.02 11.84 3.47
C PHE A 697 -30.07 13.36 3.59
N PRO A 698 -28.91 14.04 3.57
CA PRO A 698 -28.86 15.50 3.69
C PRO A 698 -29.75 16.19 2.65
N ILE A 699 -29.76 15.74 1.38
CA ILE A 699 -30.57 16.35 0.33
C ILE A 699 -32.06 16.43 0.68
N PHE A 700 -32.67 15.35 1.20
CA PHE A 700 -34.09 15.32 1.56
C PHE A 700 -34.34 16.10 2.85
N GLN A 701 -33.46 16.00 3.83
CA GLN A 701 -33.57 16.78 5.07
C GLN A 701 -33.59 18.29 4.78
N GLN A 702 -32.67 18.76 3.94
CA GLN A 702 -32.58 20.17 3.55
C GLN A 702 -33.85 20.63 2.80
N MET A 703 -34.34 19.83 1.83
CA MET A 703 -35.62 20.11 1.15
C MET A 703 -36.79 20.18 2.12
N GLY A 704 -36.87 19.24 3.07
CA GLY A 704 -37.94 19.15 4.06
C GLY A 704 -37.91 20.25 5.13
N MET A 705 -36.85 21.04 5.21
CA MET A 705 -36.77 22.21 6.10
C MET A 705 -36.96 23.52 5.33
N VAL A 706 -36.27 23.67 4.19
CA VAL A 706 -36.23 24.94 3.44
C VAL A 706 -37.51 25.18 2.65
N ILE A 707 -38.07 24.15 2.00
CA ILE A 707 -39.28 24.32 1.18
C ILE A 707 -40.49 24.69 2.06
N PRO A 708 -40.80 24.01 3.17
CA PRO A 708 -41.91 24.41 4.04
C PRO A 708 -41.77 25.83 4.60
N LEU A 709 -40.56 26.28 4.92
CA LEU A 709 -40.30 27.66 5.34
C LEU A 709 -40.72 28.65 4.25
N ALA A 710 -40.42 28.34 2.98
CA ALA A 710 -40.86 29.15 1.85
C ALA A 710 -42.38 29.12 1.65
N VAL A 711 -43.02 27.96 1.79
CA VAL A 711 -44.49 27.85 1.73
C VAL A 711 -45.16 28.68 2.83
N ILE A 712 -44.61 28.68 4.05
CA ILE A 712 -45.10 29.52 5.15
C ILE A 712 -45.00 31.01 4.79
N ALA A 713 -43.85 31.45 4.25
CA ALA A 713 -43.68 32.83 3.83
C ALA A 713 -44.66 33.21 2.70
N VAL A 714 -44.88 32.31 1.74
CA VAL A 714 -45.85 32.46 0.64
C VAL A 714 -47.29 32.56 1.17
N LEU A 715 -47.66 31.71 2.12
CA LEU A 715 -48.97 31.74 2.77
C LEU A 715 -49.19 33.08 3.48
N LEU A 716 -48.21 33.55 4.25
CA LEU A 716 -48.31 34.84 4.93
C LEU A 716 -48.41 36.02 3.94
N ALA A 717 -47.62 36.03 2.87
CA ALA A 717 -47.66 37.09 1.86
C ALA A 717 -48.98 37.10 1.08
N SER A 718 -49.45 35.94 0.62
CA SER A 718 -50.70 35.81 -0.14
C SER A 718 -51.94 36.21 0.66
N LEU A 719 -51.93 35.99 1.98
CA LEU A 719 -53.05 36.33 2.87
C LEU A 719 -52.98 37.74 3.48
N THR A 720 -51.83 38.42 3.40
CA THR A 720 -51.65 39.76 4.02
C THR A 720 -51.18 40.81 3.03
N PHE A 721 -50.05 40.57 2.35
CA PHE A 721 -49.42 41.52 1.44
C PHE A 721 -50.28 41.78 0.20
N ILE A 722 -50.72 40.72 -0.50
CA ILE A 722 -51.52 40.87 -1.72
C ILE A 722 -52.87 41.56 -1.44
N PRO A 723 -53.66 41.17 -0.41
CA PRO A 723 -54.90 41.85 -0.06
C PRO A 723 -54.71 43.32 0.33
N ALA A 724 -53.58 43.66 0.96
CA ALA A 724 -53.26 45.05 1.29
C ALA A 724 -53.00 45.89 0.03
N ILE A 725 -52.35 45.33 -0.99
CA ILE A 725 -52.17 46.01 -2.28
C ILE A 725 -53.52 46.17 -2.99
N THR A 726 -54.34 45.13 -3.07
CA THR A 726 -55.65 45.20 -3.74
C THR A 726 -56.59 46.19 -3.06
N ALA A 727 -56.54 46.34 -1.73
CA ALA A 727 -57.28 47.37 -0.99
C ALA A 727 -56.91 48.80 -1.40
N LEU A 728 -55.65 49.06 -1.77
CA LEU A 728 -55.20 50.38 -2.24
C LEU A 728 -55.46 50.62 -3.74
N ILE A 729 -55.47 49.54 -4.53
CA ILE A 729 -55.71 49.62 -5.97
C ILE A 729 -57.19 49.73 -6.27
N GLY A 730 -57.99 48.75 -5.85
CA GLY A 730 -59.40 48.70 -6.18
C GLY A 730 -59.75 48.29 -7.61
N ASP A 731 -60.77 48.96 -8.14
CA ASP A 731 -61.26 48.91 -9.52
C ASP A 731 -60.54 49.85 -10.49
N LYS A 732 -59.44 50.51 -10.08
CA LYS A 732 -58.71 51.50 -10.90
C LYS A 732 -58.44 50.98 -12.32
N ALA A 733 -58.98 51.69 -13.31
CA ALA A 733 -58.95 51.31 -14.72
C ALA A 733 -57.55 50.97 -15.26
N ILE A 734 -56.52 51.72 -14.85
CA ILE A 734 -55.14 51.50 -15.30
C ILE A 734 -54.60 50.11 -14.91
N PHE A 735 -55.04 49.57 -13.77
CA PHE A 735 -54.56 48.29 -13.27
C PHE A 735 -55.14 47.10 -14.04
N TRP A 736 -56.38 47.26 -14.50
CA TRP A 736 -57.12 46.25 -15.24
C TRP A 736 -57.08 46.46 -16.77
N TRP A 737 -56.39 47.49 -17.26
CA TRP A 737 -56.24 47.76 -18.69
C TRP A 737 -55.46 46.64 -19.39
N PRO A 738 -55.87 46.16 -20.58
CA PRO A 738 -56.93 46.68 -21.46
C PRO A 738 -58.35 46.12 -21.18
N ARG A 739 -58.46 45.04 -20.41
CA ARG A 739 -59.73 44.36 -20.11
C ARG A 739 -60.25 44.75 -18.72
N HIS A 740 -60.89 45.90 -18.66
CA HIS A 740 -61.56 46.44 -17.47
C HIS A 740 -62.55 45.44 -16.86
N ILE A 741 -62.75 45.53 -15.53
CA ILE A 741 -63.76 44.73 -14.83
C ILE A 741 -65.14 45.19 -15.30
N LYS A 742 -65.92 44.28 -15.91
CA LYS A 742 -67.32 44.53 -16.26
C LYS A 742 -68.18 44.26 -15.03
N HIS A 743 -68.97 45.25 -14.59
CA HIS A 743 -70.01 45.03 -13.60
C HIS A 743 -71.14 44.21 -14.20
N ILE A 744 -71.63 43.21 -13.47
CA ILE A 744 -72.62 42.26 -13.96
C ILE A 744 -74.02 42.74 -13.55
N GLU A 745 -74.92 42.95 -14.52
CA GLU A 745 -76.31 43.40 -14.28
C GLU A 745 -77.30 42.28 -13.90
N THR A 746 -76.94 40.99 -14.12
CA THR A 746 -77.78 39.82 -13.79
C THR A 746 -77.00 38.76 -13.00
N LEU A 747 -77.58 38.23 -11.91
CA LEU A 747 -76.87 37.38 -10.93
C LEU A 747 -76.53 35.95 -11.39
N ASP A 748 -77.05 35.46 -12.53
CA ASP A 748 -76.92 34.04 -12.93
C ASP A 748 -76.26 33.89 -14.31
N VAL A 749 -74.95 34.16 -14.38
CA VAL A 749 -74.12 34.11 -15.60
C VAL A 749 -72.93 33.15 -15.43
N HIS A 750 -73.02 32.18 -14.53
CA HIS A 750 -71.92 31.24 -14.33
C HIS A 750 -71.81 30.30 -15.54
N GLU A 751 -70.69 30.40 -16.27
CA GLU A 751 -70.44 29.56 -17.44
C GLU A 751 -70.44 28.08 -17.05
N ARG A 752 -71.18 27.26 -17.83
CA ARG A 752 -71.22 25.81 -17.65
C ARG A 752 -70.10 25.18 -18.48
N SER A 753 -69.31 24.31 -17.88
CA SER A 753 -68.31 23.54 -18.65
C SER A 753 -68.99 22.40 -19.42
N ARG A 754 -68.91 22.44 -20.75
CA ARG A 754 -69.43 21.37 -21.63
C ARG A 754 -68.71 20.03 -21.37
N ILE A 755 -67.42 20.10 -21.06
CA ILE A 755 -66.60 18.91 -20.78
C ILE A 755 -67.07 18.29 -19.46
N ALA A 756 -67.17 19.08 -18.39
CA ALA A 756 -67.63 18.59 -17.10
C ALA A 756 -69.08 18.06 -17.16
N GLU A 757 -69.96 18.70 -17.94
CA GLU A 757 -71.33 18.22 -18.14
C GLU A 757 -71.38 16.85 -18.82
N TRP A 758 -70.57 16.63 -19.84
CA TRP A 758 -70.44 15.31 -20.47
C TRP A 758 -69.89 14.28 -19.47
N VAL A 759 -68.85 14.64 -18.71
CA VAL A 759 -68.20 13.76 -17.73
C VAL A 759 -69.13 13.36 -16.59
N VAL A 760 -69.86 14.29 -15.99
CA VAL A 760 -70.82 14.03 -14.90
C VAL A 760 -71.97 13.14 -15.37
N ASN A 761 -72.34 13.20 -16.64
CA ASN A 761 -73.35 12.32 -17.24
C ASN A 761 -72.82 10.92 -17.60
N HIS A 762 -71.51 10.80 -17.87
CA HIS A 762 -70.85 9.55 -18.24
C HIS A 762 -69.83 9.07 -17.20
N ALA A 763 -70.03 9.41 -15.92
CA ALA A 763 -69.05 9.23 -14.86
C ALA A 763 -68.45 7.82 -14.79
N LYS A 764 -69.27 6.77 -14.96
CA LYS A 764 -68.80 5.37 -14.96
C LYS A 764 -67.82 5.06 -16.08
N VAL A 765 -68.03 5.62 -17.28
CA VAL A 765 -67.14 5.44 -18.44
C VAL A 765 -65.82 6.17 -18.21
N VAL A 766 -65.88 7.39 -17.69
CA VAL A 766 -64.68 8.19 -17.39
C VAL A 766 -63.83 7.53 -16.32
N LEU A 767 -64.44 7.00 -15.25
CA LEU A 767 -63.73 6.26 -14.22
C LEU A 767 -63.18 4.91 -14.73
N LEU A 768 -63.87 4.24 -15.66
CA LEU A 768 -63.34 3.05 -16.33
C LEU A 768 -62.08 3.38 -17.14
N ILE A 769 -62.09 4.48 -17.90
CA ILE A 769 -60.92 4.94 -18.65
C ILE A 769 -59.79 5.30 -17.68
N GLY A 770 -60.10 6.04 -16.61
CA GLY A 770 -59.14 6.35 -15.54
C GLY A 770 -58.51 5.09 -14.94
N LEU A 771 -59.32 4.05 -14.69
CA LEU A 771 -58.84 2.75 -14.20
C LEU A 771 -57.95 2.05 -15.24
N LEU A 772 -58.28 2.10 -16.53
CA LEU A 772 -57.46 1.51 -17.59
C LEU A 772 -56.10 2.20 -17.73
N ILE A 773 -56.03 3.52 -17.49
CA ILE A 773 -54.75 4.26 -17.42
C ILE A 773 -54.01 3.93 -16.12
N ALA A 774 -54.75 3.78 -15.01
CA ALA A 774 -54.17 3.44 -13.72
C ALA A 774 -53.43 2.10 -13.75
N VAL A 775 -53.94 1.07 -14.44
CA VAL A 775 -53.31 -0.27 -14.46
C VAL A 775 -51.83 -0.26 -14.88
N PRO A 776 -51.44 0.23 -16.08
CA PRO A 776 -50.03 0.27 -16.48
C PRO A 776 -49.21 1.25 -15.63
N ALA A 777 -49.81 2.36 -15.19
CA ALA A 777 -49.15 3.34 -14.34
C ALA A 777 -48.82 2.77 -12.95
N THR A 778 -49.76 2.05 -12.34
CA THR A 778 -49.59 1.34 -11.07
C THR A 778 -48.57 0.22 -11.20
N TYR A 779 -48.62 -0.57 -12.27
CA TYR A 779 -47.60 -1.59 -12.53
C TYR A 779 -46.20 -0.97 -12.55
N THR A 780 -46.02 0.08 -13.35
CA THR A 780 -44.72 0.79 -13.46
C THR A 780 -44.27 1.37 -12.13
N PHE A 781 -45.18 1.90 -11.31
CA PHE A 781 -44.84 2.46 -9.99
C PHE A 781 -44.35 1.39 -9.00
N PHE A 782 -44.99 0.22 -8.96
CA PHE A 782 -44.62 -0.86 -8.03
C PHE A 782 -43.43 -1.71 -8.50
N THR A 783 -43.19 -1.77 -9.82
CA THR A 783 -42.02 -2.46 -10.41
C THR A 783 -40.93 -1.48 -10.83
N PHE A 784 -40.92 -0.27 -10.25
CA PHE A 784 -39.95 0.76 -10.60
C PHE A 784 -38.57 0.36 -10.08
N GLU A 785 -37.64 0.19 -11.00
CA GLU A 785 -36.22 -0.05 -10.71
C GLU A 785 -35.44 1.10 -11.35
N GLY A 786 -34.98 2.04 -10.52
CA GLY A 786 -34.14 3.13 -11.00
C GLY A 786 -32.66 2.83 -10.83
N THR A 787 -31.84 3.43 -11.70
CA THR A 787 -30.39 3.38 -11.62
C THR A 787 -29.88 4.22 -10.47
N HIS A 788 -28.65 3.94 -10.02
CA HIS A 788 -27.88 4.78 -9.07
C HIS A 788 -26.66 5.39 -9.76
N ASP A 789 -26.69 5.48 -11.09
CA ASP A 789 -25.63 6.14 -11.82
C ASP A 789 -25.60 7.63 -11.49
N MET A 790 -24.64 8.02 -10.65
CA MET A 790 -24.40 9.40 -10.28
C MET A 790 -23.94 10.26 -11.47
N SER A 791 -23.53 9.63 -12.59
CA SER A 791 -23.20 10.33 -13.83
C SER A 791 -24.37 11.14 -14.40
N LEU A 792 -25.62 10.75 -14.09
CA LEU A 792 -26.84 11.50 -14.47
C LEU A 792 -26.92 12.90 -13.83
N PHE A 793 -26.17 13.13 -12.75
CA PHE A 793 -26.04 14.42 -12.08
C PHE A 793 -24.78 15.19 -12.47
N LEU A 794 -23.97 14.63 -13.36
CA LEU A 794 -22.86 15.37 -13.95
C LEU A 794 -23.35 16.17 -15.16
N PRO A 795 -22.85 17.41 -15.36
CA PRO A 795 -23.23 18.24 -16.48
C PRO A 795 -22.92 17.58 -17.83
N GLU A 796 -23.86 17.66 -18.76
CA GLU A 796 -23.65 17.24 -20.15
C GLU A 796 -22.50 18.07 -20.76
N GLY A 797 -21.46 17.38 -21.23
CA GLY A 797 -20.26 18.01 -21.80
C GLY A 797 -19.19 18.46 -20.78
N SER A 798 -19.31 18.07 -19.51
CA SER A 798 -18.26 18.30 -18.51
C SER A 798 -17.03 17.40 -18.75
N GLU A 799 -15.87 17.88 -18.32
CA GLU A 799 -14.61 17.13 -18.37
C GLU A 799 -14.70 15.86 -17.52
N THR A 800 -15.28 15.98 -16.32
CA THR A 800 -15.46 14.86 -15.38
C THR A 800 -16.29 13.74 -15.99
N LEU A 801 -17.43 14.07 -16.62
CA LEU A 801 -18.29 13.07 -17.25
C LEU A 801 -17.56 12.38 -18.41
N THR A 802 -16.86 13.15 -19.24
CA THR A 802 -16.07 12.64 -20.37
C THR A 802 -14.97 11.70 -19.87
N PHE A 803 -14.24 12.11 -18.82
CA PHE A 803 -13.19 11.29 -18.20
C PHE A 803 -13.76 9.98 -17.66
N MET A 804 -14.89 10.01 -16.94
CA MET A 804 -15.52 8.81 -16.39
C MET A 804 -15.92 7.82 -17.49
N GLN A 805 -16.59 8.30 -18.54
CA GLN A 805 -17.01 7.47 -19.68
C GLN A 805 -15.79 6.87 -20.40
N LEU A 806 -14.79 7.70 -20.68
CA LEU A 806 -13.58 7.28 -21.38
C LEU A 806 -12.74 6.31 -20.55
N SER A 807 -12.61 6.55 -19.24
CA SER A 807 -11.92 5.65 -18.31
C SER A 807 -12.60 4.29 -18.29
N GLN A 808 -13.94 4.26 -18.18
CA GLN A 808 -14.70 3.02 -18.20
C GLN A 808 -14.57 2.27 -19.54
N GLU A 809 -14.57 2.98 -20.68
CA GLU A 809 -14.42 2.40 -22.01
C GLU A 809 -13.01 1.86 -22.28
N LYS A 810 -11.96 2.62 -21.94
CA LYS A 810 -10.58 2.35 -22.35
C LYS A 810 -9.75 1.62 -21.30
N LEU A 811 -9.98 1.88 -20.02
CA LEU A 811 -9.24 1.29 -18.91
C LEU A 811 -10.04 0.21 -18.16
N GLY A 812 -11.35 0.16 -18.39
CA GLY A 812 -12.27 -0.82 -17.79
C GLY A 812 -12.86 -0.37 -16.45
N ALA A 813 -13.92 -1.07 -16.02
CA ALA A 813 -14.71 -0.69 -14.83
C ALA A 813 -13.93 -0.77 -13.50
N ALA A 814 -12.88 -1.59 -13.45
CA ALA A 814 -12.05 -1.82 -12.27
C ALA A 814 -11.30 -0.57 -11.77
N ILE A 815 -10.88 0.32 -12.68
CA ILE A 815 -10.12 1.52 -12.31
C ILE A 815 -11.02 2.60 -11.73
N THR A 816 -12.27 2.69 -12.20
CA THR A 816 -13.19 3.75 -11.79
C THR A 816 -14.01 3.40 -10.55
N SER A 817 -14.21 2.10 -10.24
CA SER A 817 -15.09 1.67 -9.14
C SER A 817 -14.79 0.24 -8.67
N PRO A 818 -13.63 -0.02 -8.07
CA PRO A 818 -13.36 -1.32 -7.44
C PRO A 818 -14.29 -1.55 -6.23
N ASN A 819 -14.46 -2.82 -5.86
CA ASN A 819 -15.10 -3.21 -4.61
C ASN A 819 -14.04 -3.38 -3.53
N TYR A 820 -14.40 -3.05 -2.29
CA TYR A 820 -13.48 -3.14 -1.16
C TYR A 820 -14.07 -4.01 -0.07
N VAL A 821 -13.24 -4.83 0.55
CA VAL A 821 -13.58 -5.56 1.76
C VAL A 821 -12.59 -5.15 2.84
N ILE A 822 -13.09 -4.59 3.92
CA ILE A 822 -12.30 -4.26 5.11
C ILE A 822 -12.54 -5.34 6.15
N ILE A 823 -11.47 -5.95 6.65
CA ILE A 823 -11.51 -7.00 7.67
C ILE A 823 -10.84 -6.48 8.93
N ASP A 824 -11.55 -6.46 10.05
CA ASP A 824 -11.03 -6.21 11.40
C ASP A 824 -10.81 -7.56 12.09
N LEU A 825 -9.56 -7.84 12.50
CA LEU A 825 -9.20 -9.07 13.22
C LEU A 825 -9.40 -8.92 14.74
N GLY A 826 -9.53 -7.70 15.25
CA GLY A 826 -9.62 -7.39 16.68
C GLY A 826 -8.29 -7.32 17.42
N HIS A 827 -7.19 -7.66 16.75
CA HIS A 827 -5.81 -7.61 17.25
C HIS A 827 -4.85 -7.20 16.12
N SER A 828 -3.64 -6.78 16.50
CA SER A 828 -2.59 -6.48 15.51
C SER A 828 -2.18 -7.72 14.73
N ILE A 829 -2.12 -7.61 13.40
CA ILE A 829 -1.82 -8.70 12.46
C ILE A 829 -0.49 -9.39 12.80
N ARG A 830 -0.52 -10.73 12.80
CA ARG A 830 0.62 -11.63 13.02
C ARG A 830 0.84 -12.52 11.80
N ASP A 831 1.97 -13.22 11.75
CA ASP A 831 2.31 -14.14 10.66
C ASP A 831 1.25 -15.25 10.48
N ASP A 832 0.64 -15.73 11.57
CA ASP A 832 -0.43 -16.74 11.50
C ASP A 832 -1.71 -16.20 10.84
N ASP A 833 -2.01 -14.91 11.02
CA ASP A 833 -3.20 -14.28 10.43
C ASP A 833 -3.07 -14.16 8.89
N LEU A 834 -1.84 -14.10 8.36
CA LEU A 834 -1.59 -14.03 6.90
C LEU A 834 -2.11 -15.27 6.17
N LYS A 835 -2.14 -16.45 6.81
CA LYS A 835 -2.73 -17.66 6.21
C LYS A 835 -4.25 -17.53 6.07
N VAL A 836 -4.90 -16.94 7.07
CA VAL A 836 -6.34 -16.68 7.05
C VAL A 836 -6.67 -15.64 5.98
N ILE A 837 -5.88 -14.57 5.89
CA ILE A 837 -6.04 -13.53 4.87
C ILE A 837 -5.86 -14.12 3.46
N GLU A 838 -4.90 -15.02 3.26
CA GLU A 838 -4.71 -15.69 1.98
C GLU A 838 -5.85 -16.67 1.65
N GLU A 839 -6.38 -17.42 2.62
CA GLU A 839 -7.56 -18.29 2.43
C GLU A 839 -8.77 -17.46 1.94
N ILE A 840 -9.01 -16.31 2.58
CA ILE A 840 -10.08 -15.38 2.23
C ILE A 840 -9.86 -14.80 0.82
N THR A 841 -8.65 -14.31 0.55
CA THR A 841 -8.29 -13.71 -0.74
C THR A 841 -8.41 -14.72 -1.89
N ALA A 842 -7.94 -15.95 -1.67
CA ALA A 842 -8.03 -17.03 -2.64
C ALA A 842 -9.49 -17.41 -2.95
N HIS A 843 -10.36 -17.47 -1.92
CA HIS A 843 -11.78 -17.75 -2.14
C HIS A 843 -12.46 -16.64 -2.96
N ILE A 844 -12.22 -15.37 -2.61
CA ILE A 844 -12.76 -14.22 -3.35
C ILE A 844 -12.32 -14.24 -4.82
N THR A 845 -11.07 -14.63 -5.10
CA THR A 845 -10.54 -14.74 -6.46
C THR A 845 -11.30 -15.78 -7.32
N THR A 846 -11.92 -16.78 -6.70
CA THR A 846 -12.72 -17.81 -7.40
C THR A 846 -14.18 -17.41 -7.63
N MET A 847 -14.63 -16.29 -7.07
CA MET A 847 -16.02 -15.84 -7.23
C MET A 847 -16.28 -15.37 -8.68
N GLU A 848 -17.47 -15.67 -9.18
CA GLU A 848 -17.87 -15.25 -10.53
C GLU A 848 -17.93 -13.72 -10.63
N GLY A 849 -17.26 -13.17 -11.65
CA GLY A 849 -17.22 -11.72 -11.90
C GLY A 849 -16.05 -10.98 -11.25
N VAL A 850 -15.12 -11.66 -10.59
CA VAL A 850 -13.87 -11.09 -10.08
C VAL A 850 -12.77 -11.24 -11.14
N LYS A 851 -12.13 -10.12 -11.55
CA LYS A 851 -11.01 -10.11 -12.49
C LYS A 851 -9.67 -10.29 -11.77
N ALA A 852 -9.48 -9.55 -10.68
CA ALA A 852 -8.27 -9.56 -9.86
C ALA A 852 -8.61 -9.19 -8.41
N VAL A 853 -7.76 -9.61 -7.48
CA VAL A 853 -7.89 -9.29 -6.05
C VAL A 853 -6.52 -8.87 -5.53
N TYR A 854 -6.46 -7.73 -4.84
CA TYR A 854 -5.26 -7.24 -4.18
C TYR A 854 -5.46 -7.21 -2.67
N SER A 855 -4.47 -7.73 -1.95
CA SER A 855 -4.48 -7.84 -0.49
C SER A 855 -3.03 -7.82 0.03
N PRO A 856 -2.79 -7.83 1.36
CA PRO A 856 -1.43 -7.93 1.88
C PRO A 856 -0.70 -9.21 1.39
N THR A 857 -1.42 -10.31 1.18
CA THR A 857 -0.85 -11.58 0.72
C THR A 857 -0.76 -11.67 -0.81
N ARG A 858 -1.44 -10.75 -1.52
CA ARG A 858 -1.44 -10.61 -2.98
C ARG A 858 -1.28 -9.15 -3.41
N PRO A 859 -0.18 -8.46 -3.08
CA PRO A 859 -0.05 -7.02 -3.31
C PRO A 859 -0.12 -6.62 -4.79
N TYR A 860 0.19 -7.55 -5.70
CA TYR A 860 0.16 -7.36 -7.16
C TYR A 860 -0.76 -8.36 -7.88
N GLY A 861 -1.69 -8.99 -7.16
CA GLY A 861 -2.66 -9.96 -7.71
C GLY A 861 -2.25 -11.44 -7.57
N GLU A 862 -0.96 -11.70 -7.36
CA GLU A 862 -0.41 -13.05 -7.19
C GLU A 862 -0.01 -13.36 -5.73
N PRO A 863 -0.13 -14.61 -5.26
CA PRO A 863 0.19 -15.00 -3.89
C PRO A 863 1.69 -14.92 -3.59
N VAL A 864 2.03 -14.32 -2.45
CA VAL A 864 3.39 -14.28 -1.92
C VAL A 864 3.80 -15.67 -1.41
N SER A 865 4.97 -16.16 -1.83
CA SER A 865 5.45 -17.52 -1.49
C SER A 865 5.79 -17.69 0.00
N ASN A 866 6.29 -16.65 0.67
CA ASN A 866 6.63 -16.67 2.10
C ASN A 866 5.70 -15.73 2.90
N LEU A 867 4.71 -16.31 3.57
CA LEU A 867 3.70 -15.60 4.37
C LEU A 867 4.26 -15.18 5.75
N THR A 868 5.18 -14.23 5.75
CA THR A 868 5.65 -13.53 6.96
C THR A 868 5.40 -12.03 6.82
N LEU A 869 5.17 -11.33 7.93
CA LEU A 869 4.86 -9.91 7.92
C LEU A 869 6.02 -9.08 7.36
N SER A 870 7.26 -9.50 7.58
CA SER A 870 8.45 -8.86 6.99
C SER A 870 8.49 -9.02 5.47
N ALA A 871 8.23 -10.22 4.95
CA ALA A 871 8.21 -10.48 3.51
C ALA A 871 7.06 -9.73 2.80
N VAL A 872 5.85 -9.79 3.38
CA VAL A 872 4.68 -9.05 2.87
C VAL A 872 4.95 -7.55 2.83
N LYS A 873 5.52 -6.98 3.90
CA LYS A 873 5.88 -5.56 3.93
C LYS A 873 6.97 -5.21 2.91
N ALA A 874 7.99 -6.06 2.76
CA ALA A 874 9.05 -5.84 1.78
C ALA A 874 8.55 -5.84 0.33
N LEU A 875 7.48 -6.59 0.04
CA LEU A 875 6.84 -6.64 -1.28
C LEU A 875 5.75 -5.56 -1.45
N GLY A 876 5.54 -4.69 -0.47
CA GLY A 876 4.57 -3.58 -0.55
C GLY A 876 3.13 -3.97 -0.24
N GLY A 877 2.89 -5.08 0.47
CA GLY A 877 1.57 -5.44 1.01
C GLY A 877 1.15 -4.63 2.24
N ASP A 878 2.05 -3.80 2.77
CA ASP A 878 1.79 -2.85 3.86
C ASP A 878 0.71 -1.81 3.50
N ARG A 879 0.58 -1.43 2.22
CA ARG A 879 -0.46 -0.51 1.73
C ARG A 879 -1.89 -1.01 1.97
N PHE A 880 -2.06 -2.32 2.18
CA PHE A 880 -3.34 -2.98 2.43
C PHE A 880 -3.56 -3.27 3.92
N ILE A 881 -2.68 -2.77 4.80
CA ILE A 881 -2.78 -2.89 6.25
C ILE A 881 -3.05 -1.51 6.84
N SER A 882 -4.00 -1.41 7.78
CA SER A 882 -4.33 -0.14 8.42
C SER A 882 -3.12 0.47 9.14
N SER A 883 -3.09 1.79 9.29
CA SER A 883 -2.08 2.49 10.10
C SER A 883 -1.97 1.99 11.55
N LYS A 884 -3.06 1.44 12.10
CA LYS A 884 -3.12 0.79 13.42
C LYS A 884 -2.65 -0.67 13.40
N GLY A 885 -2.58 -1.30 12.23
CA GLY A 885 -2.14 -2.67 12.01
C GLY A 885 -3.14 -3.75 12.43
N ASP A 886 -4.41 -3.39 12.65
CA ASP A 886 -5.49 -4.26 13.13
C ASP A 886 -6.53 -4.60 12.05
N LYS A 887 -6.50 -3.88 10.91
CA LYS A 887 -7.43 -4.09 9.79
C LYS A 887 -6.67 -4.33 8.49
N VAL A 888 -7.31 -5.10 7.62
CA VAL A 888 -6.84 -5.44 6.29
C VAL A 888 -7.83 -4.94 5.25
N MET A 889 -7.34 -4.30 4.20
CA MET A 889 -8.11 -3.95 3.02
C MET A 889 -7.84 -4.96 1.91
N ILE A 890 -8.91 -5.56 1.39
CA ILE A 890 -8.89 -6.39 0.19
C ILE A 890 -9.61 -5.60 -0.91
N GLN A 891 -8.86 -5.22 -1.95
CA GLN A 891 -9.41 -4.58 -3.13
C GLN A 891 -9.78 -5.65 -4.15
N ILE A 892 -10.97 -5.55 -4.72
CA ILE A 892 -11.53 -6.50 -5.67
C ILE A 892 -11.88 -5.75 -6.94
N ASP A 893 -11.30 -6.17 -8.05
CA ASP A 893 -11.56 -5.59 -9.36
C ASP A 893 -12.70 -6.38 -10.04
N PRO A 894 -13.91 -5.81 -10.16
CA PRO A 894 -15.02 -6.50 -10.81
C PRO A 894 -14.92 -6.44 -12.34
N VAL A 895 -15.51 -7.44 -13.00
CA VAL A 895 -15.72 -7.45 -14.46
C VAL A 895 -16.95 -6.61 -14.85
N TYR A 896 -17.90 -6.45 -13.93
CA TYR A 896 -19.19 -5.80 -14.16
C TYR A 896 -19.15 -4.30 -13.84
N LYS A 897 -20.08 -3.53 -14.44
CA LYS A 897 -20.26 -2.13 -14.07
C LYS A 897 -20.93 -2.04 -12.69
N PRO A 898 -20.65 -0.99 -11.89
CA PRO A 898 -21.24 -0.84 -10.55
C PRO A 898 -22.77 -0.86 -10.51
N THR A 899 -23.42 -0.42 -11.59
CA THR A 899 -24.88 -0.35 -11.70
C THR A 899 -25.52 -1.64 -12.19
N ASP A 900 -24.74 -2.60 -12.72
CA ASP A 900 -25.23 -3.89 -13.19
C ASP A 900 -25.77 -4.72 -12.02
N ASP A 901 -26.88 -5.44 -12.23
CA ASP A 901 -27.43 -6.32 -11.20
C ASP A 901 -26.47 -7.45 -10.80
N ARG A 902 -25.65 -7.93 -11.75
CA ARG A 902 -24.58 -8.91 -11.48
C ARG A 902 -23.51 -8.37 -10.52
N ALA A 903 -23.23 -7.06 -10.55
CA ALA A 903 -22.31 -6.45 -9.60
C ALA A 903 -22.91 -6.43 -8.18
N LYS A 904 -24.22 -6.16 -8.07
CA LYS A 904 -24.95 -6.24 -6.79
C LYS A 904 -25.01 -7.68 -6.26
N GLU A 905 -25.19 -8.66 -7.13
CA GLU A 905 -25.12 -10.09 -6.77
C GLU A 905 -23.73 -10.48 -6.24
N LEU A 906 -22.66 -10.00 -6.87
CA LEU A 906 -21.29 -10.18 -6.36
C LEU A 906 -21.13 -9.56 -4.97
N VAL A 907 -21.62 -8.35 -4.73
CA VAL A 907 -21.58 -7.72 -3.39
C VAL A 907 -22.38 -8.54 -2.37
N LYS A 908 -23.55 -9.06 -2.72
CA LYS A 908 -24.34 -9.94 -1.83
C LYS A 908 -23.58 -11.23 -1.50
N ALA A 909 -22.89 -11.82 -2.49
CA ALA A 909 -22.05 -12.99 -2.30
C ALA A 909 -20.88 -12.68 -1.35
N LEU A 910 -20.19 -11.56 -1.57
CA LEU A 910 -19.12 -11.07 -0.69
C LEU A 910 -19.62 -10.88 0.75
N ARG A 911 -20.71 -10.13 0.96
CA ARG A 911 -21.27 -9.91 2.30
C ARG A 911 -21.71 -11.19 2.98
N SER A 912 -22.30 -12.13 2.22
CA SER A 912 -22.71 -13.43 2.77
C SER A 912 -21.49 -14.23 3.23
N TYR A 913 -20.42 -14.27 2.44
CA TYR A 913 -19.17 -14.93 2.78
C TYR A 913 -18.49 -14.29 4.00
N ILE A 914 -18.40 -12.95 4.04
CA ILE A 914 -17.82 -12.21 5.17
C ILE A 914 -18.62 -12.45 6.46
N ALA A 915 -19.95 -12.44 6.40
CA ALA A 915 -20.80 -12.75 7.55
C ALA A 915 -20.68 -14.20 8.04
N GLU A 916 -20.31 -15.15 7.18
CA GLU A 916 -19.98 -16.52 7.58
C GLU A 916 -18.64 -16.57 8.34
N LEU A 917 -17.62 -15.86 7.87
CA LEU A 917 -16.31 -15.77 8.55
C LEU A 917 -16.42 -15.14 9.94
N GLU A 918 -17.27 -14.13 10.11
CA GLU A 918 -17.58 -13.54 11.42
C GLU A 918 -18.22 -14.56 12.37
N LYS A 919 -19.19 -15.35 11.87
CA LYS A 919 -19.86 -16.39 12.66
C LYS A 919 -18.92 -17.53 13.05
N GLU A 920 -17.97 -17.87 12.19
CA GLU A 920 -16.91 -18.84 12.48
C GLU A 920 -15.87 -18.32 13.48
N GLY A 921 -15.86 -17.02 13.76
CA GLY A 921 -14.87 -16.37 14.63
C GLY A 921 -13.49 -16.25 14.00
N LYS A 922 -13.39 -16.38 12.67
CA LYS A 922 -12.13 -16.17 11.91
C LYS A 922 -11.77 -14.69 11.83
N ILE A 923 -12.78 -13.80 11.84
CA ILE A 923 -12.64 -12.35 11.83
C ILE A 923 -13.60 -11.74 12.87
N LYS A 924 -13.33 -10.51 13.33
CA LYS A 924 -14.16 -9.81 14.33
C LYS A 924 -15.31 -9.02 13.68
N GLU A 925 -14.99 -8.26 12.64
CA GLU A 925 -15.95 -7.48 11.83
C GLU A 925 -15.42 -7.43 10.40
N GLY A 926 -16.30 -7.53 9.42
CA GLY A 926 -15.98 -7.36 8.01
C GLY A 926 -17.03 -6.51 7.29
N LEU A 927 -16.58 -5.57 6.48
CA LEU A 927 -17.43 -4.61 5.79
C LEU A 927 -17.13 -4.62 4.30
N VAL A 928 -18.17 -4.55 3.47
CA VAL A 928 -18.07 -4.52 2.00
C VAL A 928 -18.54 -3.18 1.46
N GLY A 929 -17.64 -2.53 0.72
CA GLY A 929 -17.84 -1.23 0.09
C GLY A 929 -17.46 -1.23 -1.40
N GLY A 930 -17.38 -0.03 -1.97
CA GLY A 930 -17.21 0.19 -3.40
C GLY A 930 -18.50 0.63 -4.09
N GLY A 931 -18.42 0.95 -5.39
CA GLY A 931 -19.51 1.58 -6.13
C GLY A 931 -20.78 0.73 -6.21
N ALA A 932 -20.64 -0.59 -6.41
CA ALA A 932 -21.78 -1.51 -6.47
C ALA A 932 -22.46 -1.69 -5.11
N ALA A 933 -21.67 -1.76 -4.03
CA ALA A 933 -22.17 -1.83 -2.67
C ALA A 933 -22.92 -0.56 -2.28
N LEU A 934 -22.37 0.61 -2.65
CA LEU A 934 -23.02 1.89 -2.46
C LEU A 934 -24.36 1.97 -3.20
N SER A 935 -24.40 1.59 -4.48
CA SER A 935 -25.65 1.55 -5.25
C SER A 935 -26.70 0.67 -4.58
N MET A 936 -26.32 -0.53 -4.14
CA MET A 936 -27.24 -1.46 -3.48
C MET A 936 -27.75 -0.92 -2.12
N ASP A 937 -26.85 -0.41 -1.28
CA ASP A 937 -27.19 0.13 0.04
C ASP A 937 -28.13 1.33 -0.05
N LEU A 938 -27.89 2.21 -1.02
CA LEU A 938 -28.76 3.35 -1.29
C LEU A 938 -30.15 2.90 -1.76
N THR A 939 -30.21 1.88 -2.63
CA THR A 939 -31.48 1.32 -3.13
C THR A 939 -32.33 0.83 -1.96
N ASP A 940 -31.76 -0.05 -1.13
CA ASP A 940 -32.46 -0.69 -0.04
C ASP A 940 -32.88 0.34 1.01
N ARG A 941 -32.01 1.31 1.30
CA ARG A 941 -32.31 2.33 2.32
C ARG A 941 -33.40 3.30 1.87
N ILE A 942 -33.35 3.81 0.65
CA ILE A 942 -34.34 4.76 0.14
C ILE A 942 -35.70 4.08 -0.03
N ASN A 943 -35.72 2.86 -0.55
CA ASN A 943 -36.97 2.10 -0.68
C ASN A 943 -37.60 1.84 0.69
N ASP A 944 -36.82 1.46 1.70
CA ASP A 944 -37.34 1.28 3.07
C ASP A 944 -37.95 2.57 3.62
N ILE A 945 -37.23 3.69 3.51
CA ILE A 945 -37.72 5.00 3.98
C ILE A 945 -38.98 5.41 3.23
N PHE A 946 -39.00 5.27 1.91
CA PHE A 946 -40.13 5.69 1.09
C PHE A 946 -41.41 4.91 1.43
N TRP A 947 -41.34 3.58 1.40
CA TRP A 947 -42.51 2.73 1.58
C TRP A 947 -42.97 2.61 3.04
N HIS A 948 -42.04 2.56 4.00
CA HIS A 948 -42.38 2.33 5.41
C HIS A 948 -42.47 3.60 6.25
N ARG A 949 -41.91 4.75 5.80
CA ARG A 949 -41.93 6.00 6.57
C ARG A 949 -42.65 7.14 5.85
N ILE A 950 -42.19 7.53 4.66
CA ILE A 950 -42.68 8.74 3.99
C ILE A 950 -44.11 8.54 3.48
N ILE A 951 -44.38 7.52 2.66
CA ILE A 951 -45.72 7.29 2.10
C ILE A 951 -46.78 7.18 3.21
N PRO A 952 -46.64 6.31 4.24
CA PRO A 952 -47.70 6.15 5.24
C PRO A 952 -47.99 7.44 6.02
N VAL A 953 -46.94 8.16 6.45
CA VAL A 953 -47.09 9.39 7.21
C VAL A 953 -47.68 10.49 6.33
N ALA A 954 -47.14 10.68 5.13
CA ALA A 954 -47.63 11.67 4.18
C ALA A 954 -49.12 11.46 3.87
N LEU A 955 -49.55 10.22 3.59
CA LEU A 955 -50.95 9.91 3.29
C LEU A 955 -51.89 10.13 4.46
N VAL A 956 -51.49 9.72 5.67
CA VAL A 956 -52.30 9.94 6.86
C VAL A 956 -52.43 11.44 7.13
N LEU A 957 -51.33 12.19 7.07
CA LEU A 957 -51.37 13.63 7.31
C LEU A 957 -52.11 14.38 6.20
N MET A 958 -51.99 13.97 4.95
CA MET A 958 -52.79 14.48 3.82
C MET A 958 -54.28 14.22 4.02
N PHE A 959 -54.66 12.99 4.38
CA PHE A 959 -56.05 12.64 4.64
C PHE A 959 -56.62 13.50 5.78
N LEU A 960 -55.85 13.66 6.87
CA LEU A 960 -56.24 14.47 8.02
C LEU A 960 -56.29 15.98 7.71
N SER A 961 -55.39 16.52 6.88
CA SER A 961 -55.36 17.94 6.51
C SER A 961 -56.53 18.32 5.58
N LEU A 962 -56.95 17.40 4.71
CA LEU A 962 -58.02 17.64 3.74
C LEU A 962 -59.42 17.57 4.34
N ILE A 963 -59.64 16.78 5.41
CA ILE A 963 -60.95 16.60 6.04
C ILE A 963 -61.58 17.94 6.51
N PRO A 964 -60.91 18.76 7.34
CA PRO A 964 -61.47 20.03 7.80
C PRO A 964 -61.77 21.01 6.66
N THR A 965 -60.98 20.94 5.60
CA THR A 965 -61.03 21.90 4.51
C THR A 965 -62.12 21.59 3.51
N LEU A 966 -62.09 20.38 2.94
CA LEU A 966 -63.06 19.96 1.94
C LEU A 966 -64.43 19.69 2.59
N LYS A 967 -64.44 19.38 3.89
CA LYS A 967 -65.67 19.09 4.67
C LYS A 967 -66.48 17.93 4.10
N GLY A 968 -65.83 17.00 3.40
CA GLY A 968 -66.50 15.86 2.76
C GLY A 968 -65.53 14.71 2.53
N LEU A 969 -65.87 13.51 3.02
CA LEU A 969 -65.03 12.33 2.85
C LEU A 969 -64.90 11.90 1.37
N PRO A 970 -65.98 11.91 0.55
CA PRO A 970 -65.83 11.62 -0.89
C PRO A 970 -64.95 12.65 -1.60
N ALA A 971 -65.01 13.93 -1.22
CA ALA A 971 -64.14 14.97 -1.75
C ALA A 971 -62.66 14.68 -1.44
N VAL A 972 -62.34 14.28 -0.20
CA VAL A 972 -60.98 13.89 0.20
C VAL A 972 -60.49 12.69 -0.63
N VAL A 973 -61.31 11.64 -0.74
CA VAL A 973 -60.95 10.43 -1.52
C VAL A 973 -60.76 10.75 -2.99
N SER A 974 -61.62 11.60 -3.57
CA SER A 974 -61.49 12.07 -4.95
C SER A 974 -60.16 12.79 -5.19
N THR A 975 -59.80 13.70 -4.28
CA THR A 975 -58.53 14.44 -4.33
C THR A 975 -57.34 13.50 -4.24
N MET A 976 -57.33 12.58 -3.27
CA MET A 976 -56.26 11.59 -3.17
C MET A 976 -56.16 10.73 -4.44
N MET A 977 -57.29 10.22 -4.94
CA MET A 977 -57.34 9.40 -6.16
C MET A 977 -56.77 10.13 -7.39
N THR A 978 -57.14 11.39 -7.59
CA THR A 978 -56.62 12.19 -8.72
C THR A 978 -55.12 12.43 -8.62
N ILE A 979 -54.62 12.74 -7.41
CA ILE A 979 -53.19 12.99 -7.17
C ILE A 979 -52.38 11.71 -7.38
N PHE A 980 -52.81 10.59 -6.79
CA PHE A 980 -52.13 9.30 -6.98
C PHE A 980 -52.08 8.89 -8.44
N LEU A 981 -53.21 8.99 -9.14
CA LEU A 981 -53.25 8.66 -10.56
C LEU A 981 -52.32 9.58 -11.36
N GLY A 982 -52.28 10.88 -11.05
CA GLY A 982 -51.36 11.82 -11.68
C GLY A 982 -49.89 11.52 -11.40
N VAL A 983 -49.52 11.21 -10.15
CA VAL A 983 -48.16 10.77 -9.76
C VAL A 983 -47.74 9.53 -10.54
N MET A 984 -48.56 8.46 -10.50
CA MET A 984 -48.25 7.20 -11.17
C MET A 984 -48.17 7.37 -12.68
N THR A 985 -49.11 8.12 -13.27
CA THR A 985 -49.11 8.37 -14.72
C THR A 985 -47.90 9.22 -15.13
N SER A 986 -47.50 10.19 -14.30
CA SER A 986 -46.33 11.01 -14.58
C SER A 986 -45.04 10.20 -14.57
N ILE A 987 -44.87 9.34 -13.56
CA ILE A 987 -43.72 8.41 -13.48
C ILE A 987 -43.73 7.50 -14.70
N TRP A 988 -44.88 6.90 -15.04
CA TRP A 988 -45.00 6.03 -16.22
C TRP A 988 -44.62 6.73 -17.53
N VAL A 989 -45.12 7.95 -17.76
CA VAL A 989 -44.78 8.74 -18.96
C VAL A 989 -43.31 9.15 -18.96
N SER A 990 -42.75 9.49 -17.79
CA SER A 990 -41.34 9.87 -17.66
C SER A 990 -40.42 8.68 -17.92
N THR A 991 -40.68 7.52 -17.31
CA THR A 991 -39.96 6.27 -17.56
C THR A 991 -40.00 5.88 -19.04
N TRP A 992 -41.16 6.03 -19.69
CA TRP A 992 -41.26 5.77 -21.13
C TRP A 992 -40.47 6.78 -21.96
N LEU A 993 -40.59 8.08 -21.66
CA LEU A 993 -39.94 9.13 -22.44
C LEU A 993 -38.41 9.05 -22.31
N PHE A 994 -37.88 9.07 -21.09
CA PHE A 994 -36.44 9.05 -20.86
C PHE A 994 -35.83 7.70 -21.22
N GLY A 995 -36.46 6.59 -20.85
CA GLY A 995 -35.95 5.24 -21.14
C GLY A 995 -36.07 4.81 -22.60
N ARG A 996 -37.10 5.23 -23.34
CA ARG A 996 -37.30 4.78 -24.74
C ARG A 996 -36.98 5.83 -25.80
N VAL A 997 -37.13 7.12 -25.49
CA VAL A 997 -36.93 8.20 -26.48
C VAL A 997 -35.55 8.82 -26.34
N PHE A 998 -35.08 9.04 -25.10
CA PHE A 998 -33.78 9.66 -24.84
C PHE A 998 -32.66 8.65 -24.54
N ASP A 999 -32.99 7.35 -24.45
CA ASP A 999 -32.05 6.27 -24.11
C ASP A 999 -31.27 6.56 -22.82
N GLN A 1000 -31.97 7.10 -21.83
CA GLN A 1000 -31.43 7.44 -20.52
C GLN A 1000 -31.98 6.50 -19.44
N GLU A 1001 -31.11 6.18 -18.49
CA GLU A 1001 -31.54 5.50 -17.28
C GLU A 1001 -32.35 6.44 -16.38
N ILE A 1002 -33.19 5.84 -15.54
CA ILE A 1002 -34.21 6.53 -14.73
C ILE A 1002 -33.76 6.55 -13.28
N MET A 1003 -33.86 7.68 -12.60
CA MET A 1003 -33.30 7.81 -11.24
C MET A 1003 -34.10 7.06 -10.17
N TRP A 1004 -33.41 6.35 -9.28
CA TRP A 1004 -33.98 5.54 -8.21
C TRP A 1004 -34.95 6.27 -7.26
N PHE A 1005 -34.70 7.55 -6.95
CA PHE A 1005 -35.55 8.32 -6.03
C PHE A 1005 -36.57 9.21 -6.75
N LEU A 1006 -36.75 9.08 -8.06
CA LEU A 1006 -37.77 9.81 -8.81
C LEU A 1006 -39.19 9.62 -8.23
N PRO A 1007 -39.64 8.40 -7.86
CA PRO A 1007 -40.99 8.21 -7.31
C PRO A 1007 -41.20 8.97 -6.01
N LEU A 1008 -40.18 8.99 -5.15
CA LEU A 1008 -40.16 9.75 -3.90
C LEU A 1008 -40.35 11.25 -4.18
N MET A 1009 -39.56 11.81 -5.09
CA MET A 1009 -39.62 13.23 -5.45
C MET A 1009 -40.98 13.61 -6.05
N VAL A 1010 -41.42 12.87 -7.06
CA VAL A 1010 -42.67 13.15 -7.76
C VAL A 1010 -43.87 12.99 -6.82
N PHE A 1011 -43.87 11.96 -5.96
CA PHE A 1011 -44.92 11.75 -4.99
C PHE A 1011 -45.00 12.91 -4.00
N VAL A 1012 -43.90 13.27 -3.33
CA VAL A 1012 -43.92 14.30 -2.28
C VAL A 1012 -44.26 15.67 -2.85
N VAL A 1013 -43.63 16.07 -3.96
CA VAL A 1013 -43.86 17.38 -4.57
C VAL A 1013 -45.29 17.51 -5.11
N LEU A 1014 -45.80 16.50 -5.84
CA LEU A 1014 -47.17 16.56 -6.36
C LEU A 1014 -48.22 16.34 -5.28
N MET A 1015 -47.90 15.64 -4.18
CA MET A 1015 -48.80 15.55 -3.04
C MET A 1015 -48.99 16.92 -2.39
N GLY A 1016 -47.93 17.73 -2.32
CA GLY A 1016 -48.07 19.13 -1.94
C GLY A 1016 -48.93 19.86 -2.97
N VAL A 1017 -48.37 20.08 -4.16
CA VAL A 1017 -48.93 21.09 -5.05
C VAL A 1017 -50.19 20.63 -5.80
N GLY A 1018 -50.36 19.33 -6.03
CA GLY A 1018 -51.52 18.77 -6.75
C GLY A 1018 -52.85 18.91 -5.98
N ILE A 1019 -52.79 19.24 -4.69
CA ILE A 1019 -53.98 19.46 -3.86
C ILE A 1019 -54.67 20.78 -4.19
N ASP A 1020 -53.91 21.80 -4.56
CA ASP A 1020 -54.38 23.18 -4.74
C ASP A 1020 -55.51 23.22 -5.77
N TYR A 1021 -55.29 22.54 -6.89
CA TYR A 1021 -56.23 22.47 -8.00
C TYR A 1021 -57.54 21.77 -7.62
N ASN A 1022 -57.44 20.67 -6.87
CA ASN A 1022 -58.61 19.98 -6.33
C ASN A 1022 -59.35 20.85 -5.30
N SER A 1023 -58.62 21.54 -4.42
CA SER A 1023 -59.17 22.40 -3.38
C SER A 1023 -59.93 23.59 -3.98
N PHE A 1024 -59.35 24.30 -4.94
CA PHE A 1024 -60.01 25.45 -5.58
C PHE A 1024 -61.31 25.06 -6.28
N TYR A 1025 -61.29 23.95 -7.04
CA TYR A 1025 -62.47 23.43 -7.72
C TYR A 1025 -63.54 22.92 -6.74
N LEU A 1026 -63.18 22.04 -5.79
CA LEU A 1026 -64.14 21.40 -4.89
C LEU A 1026 -64.72 22.37 -3.85
N VAL A 1027 -63.97 23.39 -3.44
CA VAL A 1027 -64.48 24.47 -2.57
C VAL A 1027 -65.52 25.30 -3.33
N LYS A 1028 -65.28 25.68 -4.60
CA LYS A 1028 -66.29 26.38 -5.41
C LYS A 1028 -67.49 25.48 -5.70
N ALA A 1029 -67.28 24.19 -5.99
CA ALA A 1029 -68.38 23.24 -6.18
C ALA A 1029 -69.25 23.10 -4.93
N ARG A 1030 -68.64 23.13 -3.74
CA ARG A 1030 -69.37 23.18 -2.47
C ARG A 1030 -70.16 24.47 -2.31
N ASP A 1031 -69.57 25.62 -2.63
CA ASP A 1031 -70.26 26.92 -2.56
C ASP A 1031 -71.48 26.95 -3.49
N GLU A 1032 -71.37 26.39 -4.71
CA GLU A 1032 -72.49 26.26 -5.65
C GLU A 1032 -73.53 25.22 -5.21
N PHE A 1033 -73.13 24.19 -4.46
CA PHE A 1033 -74.03 23.15 -3.95
C PHE A 1033 -75.05 23.67 -2.92
N GLU A 1034 -74.77 24.81 -2.26
CA GLU A 1034 -75.77 25.51 -1.44
C GLU A 1034 -76.95 26.04 -2.26
N ARG A 1035 -76.74 26.27 -3.56
CA ARG A 1035 -77.71 26.94 -4.46
C ARG A 1035 -78.24 26.04 -5.56
N ARG A 1036 -77.55 24.93 -5.87
CA ARG A 1036 -77.78 24.09 -7.04
C ARG A 1036 -77.83 22.61 -6.68
N SER A 1037 -78.31 21.79 -7.62
CA SER A 1037 -78.20 20.32 -7.51
C SER A 1037 -76.72 19.90 -7.46
N PRO A 1038 -76.38 18.72 -6.87
CA PRO A 1038 -74.98 18.30 -6.77
C PRO A 1038 -74.26 18.23 -8.12
N LYS A 1039 -74.95 17.75 -9.17
CA LYS A 1039 -74.40 17.64 -10.52
C LYS A 1039 -74.22 18.99 -11.18
N ASP A 1040 -75.22 19.87 -11.09
CA ASP A 1040 -75.12 21.21 -11.66
C ASP A 1040 -74.05 22.05 -10.94
N ALA A 1041 -73.89 21.88 -9.62
CA ALA A 1041 -72.84 22.54 -8.84
C ALA A 1041 -71.44 22.19 -9.34
N LEU A 1042 -71.17 20.91 -9.63
CA LEU A 1042 -69.89 20.46 -10.21
C LEU A 1042 -69.64 21.07 -11.61
N VAL A 1043 -70.66 21.06 -12.47
CA VAL A 1043 -70.55 21.58 -13.86
C VAL A 1043 -70.31 23.09 -13.89
N VAL A 1044 -71.02 23.83 -13.04
CA VAL A 1044 -70.90 25.29 -12.93
C VAL A 1044 -69.59 25.69 -12.25
N ALA A 1045 -69.17 24.96 -11.22
CA ALA A 1045 -67.86 25.18 -10.61
C ALA A 1045 -66.72 24.91 -11.61
N ALA A 1046 -66.84 23.87 -12.44
CA ALA A 1046 -65.86 23.59 -13.47
C ALA A 1046 -65.82 24.73 -14.49
N GLY A 1047 -66.95 25.15 -15.05
CA GLY A 1047 -66.95 26.22 -16.07
C GLY A 1047 -66.55 27.61 -15.57
N THR A 1048 -66.53 27.82 -14.25
CA THR A 1048 -66.08 29.08 -13.65
C THR A 1048 -64.62 29.04 -13.20
N MET A 1049 -64.12 27.87 -12.83
CA MET A 1049 -62.75 27.70 -12.31
C MET A 1049 -61.79 27.07 -13.30
N ASP A 1050 -62.24 26.45 -14.39
CA ASP A 1050 -61.40 25.65 -15.26
C ASP A 1050 -60.26 26.44 -15.91
N THR A 1051 -60.55 27.62 -16.45
CA THR A 1051 -59.55 28.50 -17.06
C THR A 1051 -58.52 28.98 -16.04
N LEU A 1052 -58.97 29.25 -14.81
CA LEU A 1052 -58.09 29.63 -13.71
C LEU A 1052 -57.20 28.46 -13.29
N VAL A 1053 -57.80 27.33 -12.91
CA VAL A 1053 -57.08 26.17 -12.35
C VAL A 1053 -56.13 25.56 -13.37
N ILE A 1054 -56.56 25.35 -14.62
CA ILE A 1054 -55.68 24.83 -15.66
C ILE A 1054 -54.60 25.84 -16.03
N GLY A 1055 -54.94 27.14 -16.06
CA GLY A 1055 -53.96 28.19 -16.32
C GLY A 1055 -52.87 28.26 -15.23
N LEU A 1056 -53.25 28.10 -13.96
CA LEU A 1056 -52.32 28.00 -12.83
C LEU A 1056 -51.48 26.71 -12.89
N ALA A 1057 -52.09 25.58 -13.25
CA ALA A 1057 -51.35 24.35 -13.50
C ALA A 1057 -50.34 24.49 -14.64
N VAL A 1058 -50.65 25.26 -15.70
CA VAL A 1058 -49.71 25.56 -16.78
C VAL A 1058 -48.60 26.52 -16.30
N VAL A 1059 -48.90 27.48 -15.41
CA VAL A 1059 -47.86 28.30 -14.76
C VAL A 1059 -46.88 27.39 -14.03
N LEU A 1060 -47.37 26.53 -13.14
CA LEU A 1060 -46.52 25.65 -12.34
C LEU A 1060 -45.81 24.58 -13.20
N ALA A 1061 -46.47 24.04 -14.21
CA ALA A 1061 -45.83 23.13 -15.16
C ALA A 1061 -44.74 23.85 -15.96
N SER A 1062 -44.89 25.13 -16.26
CA SER A 1062 -43.84 25.93 -16.87
C SER A 1062 -42.67 26.19 -15.93
N THR A 1063 -42.90 26.30 -14.61
CA THR A 1063 -41.83 26.52 -13.64
C THR A 1063 -41.05 25.24 -13.37
N TYR A 1064 -41.71 24.10 -13.15
CA TYR A 1064 -41.01 22.81 -13.06
C TYR A 1064 -40.40 22.40 -14.40
N GLY A 1065 -41.08 22.68 -15.51
CA GLY A 1065 -40.58 22.39 -16.86
C GLY A 1065 -39.32 23.20 -17.21
N ALA A 1066 -39.10 24.37 -16.58
CA ALA A 1066 -37.87 25.12 -16.75
C ALA A 1066 -36.63 24.37 -16.22
N LEU A 1067 -36.79 23.42 -15.29
CA LEU A 1067 -35.70 22.54 -14.83
C LEU A 1067 -35.17 21.64 -15.96
N MET A 1068 -35.95 21.42 -17.02
CA MET A 1068 -35.48 20.73 -18.24
C MET A 1068 -34.38 21.48 -19.00
N LEU A 1069 -34.09 22.73 -18.63
CA LEU A 1069 -32.97 23.50 -19.18
C LEU A 1069 -31.65 23.28 -18.41
N SER A 1070 -31.65 22.46 -17.36
CA SER A 1070 -30.44 22.09 -16.63
C SER A 1070 -29.46 21.33 -17.52
N SER A 1071 -28.18 21.45 -17.19
CA SER A 1071 -27.09 20.70 -17.79
C SER A 1071 -27.11 19.21 -17.44
N THR A 1072 -27.82 18.76 -16.39
CA THR A 1072 -27.79 17.36 -15.94
C THR A 1072 -29.07 16.60 -16.31
N TRP A 1073 -28.94 15.34 -16.74
CA TRP A 1073 -30.09 14.52 -17.15
C TRP A 1073 -31.07 14.26 -16.01
N GLY A 1074 -30.56 14.04 -14.79
CA GLY A 1074 -31.39 13.81 -13.62
C GLY A 1074 -32.32 15.00 -13.31
N THR A 1075 -31.82 16.24 -13.42
CA THR A 1075 -32.66 17.44 -13.21
C THR A 1075 -33.72 17.59 -14.29
N ARG A 1076 -33.39 17.26 -15.54
CA ARG A 1076 -34.35 17.31 -16.66
C ARG A 1076 -35.49 16.32 -16.45
N GLU A 1077 -35.16 15.12 -15.99
CA GLU A 1077 -36.13 14.08 -15.67
C GLU A 1077 -37.10 14.53 -14.57
N ILE A 1078 -36.58 14.99 -13.43
CA ILE A 1078 -37.42 15.51 -12.33
C ILE A 1078 -38.29 16.68 -12.81
N GLY A 1079 -37.71 17.63 -13.55
CA GLY A 1079 -38.44 18.76 -14.11
C GLY A 1079 -39.62 18.35 -14.98
N PHE A 1080 -39.40 17.42 -15.89
CA PHE A 1080 -40.46 16.89 -16.76
C PHE A 1080 -41.53 16.14 -15.96
N ALA A 1081 -41.13 15.23 -15.06
CA ALA A 1081 -42.05 14.43 -14.27
C ALA A 1081 -42.93 15.30 -13.36
N LEU A 1082 -42.38 16.37 -12.78
CA LEU A 1082 -43.16 17.32 -11.99
C LEU A 1082 -44.10 18.14 -12.89
N ALA A 1083 -43.63 18.67 -14.02
CA ALA A 1083 -44.45 19.45 -14.93
C ALA A 1083 -45.62 18.64 -15.52
N ALA A 1084 -45.35 17.43 -16.01
CA ALA A 1084 -46.36 16.51 -16.52
C ALA A 1084 -47.36 16.12 -15.43
N GLY A 1085 -46.87 15.80 -14.24
CA GLY A 1085 -47.70 15.43 -13.10
C GLY A 1085 -48.66 16.53 -12.66
N VAL A 1086 -48.20 17.78 -12.62
CA VAL A 1086 -49.05 18.95 -12.34
C VAL A 1086 -50.17 19.09 -13.37
N LEU A 1087 -49.86 18.99 -14.67
CA LEU A 1087 -50.88 19.11 -15.72
C LEU A 1087 -51.89 17.96 -15.68
N LEU A 1088 -51.41 16.73 -15.49
CA LEU A 1088 -52.25 15.54 -15.37
C LEU A 1088 -53.15 15.62 -14.15
N THR A 1089 -52.63 15.98 -12.98
CA THR A 1089 -53.43 16.11 -11.75
C THR A 1089 -54.48 17.21 -11.89
N ALA A 1090 -54.13 18.40 -12.38
CA ALA A 1090 -55.08 19.51 -12.54
C ALA A 1090 -56.19 19.21 -13.55
N THR A 1091 -55.85 18.61 -14.70
CA THR A 1091 -56.85 18.22 -15.71
C THR A 1091 -57.76 17.10 -15.20
N MET A 1092 -57.20 16.10 -14.51
CA MET A 1092 -57.99 15.03 -13.89
C MET A 1092 -58.91 15.56 -12.78
N ALA A 1093 -58.44 16.54 -11.99
CA ALA A 1093 -59.18 17.15 -10.89
C ALA A 1093 -60.40 17.94 -11.36
N VAL A 1094 -60.29 18.74 -12.42
CA VAL A 1094 -61.35 19.67 -12.86
C VAL A 1094 -62.26 19.09 -13.94
N TYR A 1095 -61.69 18.37 -14.91
CA TYR A 1095 -62.46 17.93 -16.08
C TYR A 1095 -62.89 16.47 -16.02
N PHE A 1096 -62.10 15.58 -15.42
CA PHE A 1096 -62.30 14.13 -15.57
C PHE A 1096 -62.67 13.43 -14.25
N ILE A 1097 -61.69 12.90 -13.54
CA ILE A 1097 -61.88 12.01 -12.39
C ILE A 1097 -62.60 12.72 -11.24
N GLY A 1098 -62.25 13.98 -10.94
CA GLY A 1098 -62.87 14.75 -9.87
C GLY A 1098 -64.39 14.88 -10.00
N PRO A 1099 -64.92 15.51 -11.08
CA PRO A 1099 -66.35 15.61 -11.31
C PRO A 1099 -67.04 14.25 -11.46
N ALA A 1100 -66.41 13.30 -12.16
CA ALA A 1100 -66.97 11.97 -12.36
C ALA A 1100 -67.20 11.25 -11.02
N PHE A 1101 -66.16 11.17 -10.19
CA PHE A 1101 -66.22 10.51 -8.89
C PHE A 1101 -67.23 11.19 -7.97
N MET A 1102 -67.16 12.52 -7.83
CA MET A 1102 -68.07 13.28 -6.97
C MET A 1102 -69.53 13.12 -7.39
N SER A 1103 -69.82 13.04 -8.69
CA SER A 1103 -71.19 12.88 -9.18
C SER A 1103 -71.85 11.55 -8.81
N LEU A 1104 -71.07 10.50 -8.50
CA LEU A 1104 -71.60 9.20 -8.07
C LEU A 1104 -72.23 9.24 -6.67
N PHE A 1105 -71.80 10.18 -5.82
CA PHE A 1105 -72.28 10.31 -4.45
C PHE A 1105 -73.50 11.22 -4.31
N GLY A 1106 -73.84 12.00 -5.36
CA GLY A 1106 -75.00 12.89 -5.35
C GLY A 1106 -74.99 13.85 -4.16
N GLU A 1107 -76.07 13.89 -3.38
CA GLU A 1107 -76.20 14.76 -2.20
C GLU A 1107 -75.19 14.42 -1.09
N LYS A 1108 -74.64 13.20 -1.08
CA LYS A 1108 -73.63 12.76 -0.11
C LYS A 1108 -72.20 13.16 -0.49
N ALA A 1109 -72.00 13.88 -1.58
CA ALA A 1109 -70.67 14.27 -2.07
C ALA A 1109 -69.83 15.02 -1.00
N TRP A 1110 -70.47 15.77 -0.09
CA TRP A 1110 -69.81 16.44 1.04
C TRP A 1110 -70.21 15.89 2.43
N TRP A 1111 -70.65 14.63 2.52
CA TRP A 1111 -70.89 13.97 3.81
C TRP A 1111 -69.55 13.65 4.52
N PRO A 1112 -69.45 13.68 5.88
CA PRO A 1112 -70.46 14.01 6.88
C PRO A 1112 -70.46 15.47 7.36
N LEU A 1113 -69.44 16.27 6.99
CA LEU A 1113 -69.16 17.54 7.66
C LEU A 1113 -69.86 18.75 7.03
N PHE A 1114 -70.51 18.56 5.88
CA PHE A 1114 -71.35 19.58 5.25
C PHE A 1114 -72.80 19.11 5.20
N LYS A 1115 -73.69 19.81 5.90
CA LYS A 1115 -75.14 19.62 5.81
C LYS A 1115 -75.73 20.73 4.95
N ASN A 1116 -76.42 20.36 3.87
CA ASN A 1116 -77.09 21.33 3.01
C ASN A 1116 -78.25 21.98 3.80
N GLN A 1117 -78.30 23.30 3.89
CA GLN A 1117 -79.35 24.02 4.64
C GLN A 1117 -80.77 23.78 4.07
N GLY A 1118 -80.88 23.20 2.87
CA GLY A 1118 -82.15 22.72 2.31
C GLY A 1118 -82.81 21.59 3.10
N GLU A 1119 -82.05 20.74 3.80
CA GLU A 1119 -82.60 19.68 4.67
C GLU A 1119 -83.14 20.23 6.01
N ALA A 1120 -82.56 21.33 6.52
CA ALA A 1120 -83.02 21.97 7.76
C ALA A 1120 -84.41 22.65 7.64
N LYS A 1121 -85.00 22.69 6.43
CA LYS A 1121 -86.40 23.09 6.21
C LYS A 1121 -87.38 21.91 6.09
N LYS A 1122 -86.90 20.66 6.16
CA LYS A 1122 -87.72 19.44 6.04
C LYS A 1122 -87.78 18.57 7.31
N GLU A 1123 -87.10 18.94 8.39
CA GLU A 1123 -87.27 18.34 9.73
C GLU A 1123 -88.10 19.24 10.65
#